data_AF-A0A956HZG8-F1
#
_entry.id   AF-A0A956HZG8-F1
#
_cell.length_a   1.000
_cell.length_b   1.000
_cell.length_c   1.000
_cell.angle_alpha   90.00
_cell.angle_beta   90.00
_cell.angle_gamma   90.00
#
_symmetry.space_group_name_H-M   'P 1'
#
loop_
_entity.id
_entity.type
_entity.pdbx_description
1 polymer ?
#
loop_
_entity_poly.entity_id
_entity_poly.type
_entity_poly.pdbx_seq_one_letter_code
_entity_poly.pdbx_strand_id
1 'polypeptide(L)'
;MARQGVPCYLRAVVRFARWVFGIAAAGMMAGCSASAGSCVDRDLDSFGAHCSEGPDCDDTNPLRTDNCDTVPPPDCNADPLATGCSCPTGALRRCFTGEDGTENVGECVAGSKTCIHGHWGLCTDEVTASFERCNEIDDDCDGRTDEGVRSPCGSCDPACIGGVWGDTDAPFAEEEATGLRVDGDGAFALVREVLPWPDFVWVPSRGDGVTSRIDAVGRVEAARYATGARPSRVAVDGEGDAWVLSEGADPGASALYRIAGDVDRCEDANLDGLVTSDGPSDVKPEGEDECVLARFDVGTGTETGRALAAEVTEGAVWVGFAESGRLVRIDTTTGAELAVATRPGFSPTDATFDVLGYLWFVDSDGHLVRVDPRRDPPAVAEFDVPYACYLTEHLASDTRGHVFASGGSCNRVFDFDPVTETFDSVPVFEAPRGILATESTLWVAHAAGYLTELDVAPMRVRRTIDLAFDDRVPFDTTGVTLDRTGAAWTVGGNTGGATSVGLVSRVDVEARSVTDTVDVGLAPTVHGDFSGAARRGGFHDMGEATHVFGGCGAGTGWERIHVDALTGPFGEVAVDIRHAADVDALGAASWVSVGAIPPMRSPLGLDLPEGGVVEVRVVLRTASRDATPRLLRVGVEWTCVGPG
;
A
#
# COMPACT_ATOMS: atom_id res chain seq x y z
N MET A 1 -86.87 -4.33 2.37
CA MET A 1 -85.57 -4.11 1.72
C MET A 1 -84.49 -4.57 2.71
N ALA A 2 -84.42 -5.87 3.03
CA ALA A 2 -83.52 -6.90 2.45
C ALA A 2 -82.04 -6.47 2.60
N ARG A 3 -81.27 -6.77 3.66
CA ARG A 3 -81.03 -7.95 4.54
C ARG A 3 -80.43 -9.19 3.84
N GLN A 4 -79.36 -9.70 4.48
CA GLN A 4 -78.62 -10.97 4.33
C GLN A 4 -77.36 -10.90 3.44
N GLY A 5 -76.22 -11.50 3.77
CA GLY A 5 -75.87 -12.45 4.84
C GLY A 5 -74.38 -12.84 4.75
N VAL A 6 -73.90 -13.50 5.80
CA VAL A 6 -72.50 -13.78 6.18
C VAL A 6 -71.98 -15.13 5.55
N PRO A 7 -70.83 -15.75 5.95
CA PRO A 7 -69.67 -16.11 5.12
C PRO A 7 -69.49 -17.65 4.93
N CYS A 8 -68.38 -18.15 4.34
CA CYS A 8 -67.79 -19.46 4.72
C CYS A 8 -66.43 -19.80 4.07
N TYR A 9 -65.73 -20.71 4.76
CA TYR A 9 -64.39 -21.30 4.60
C TYR A 9 -64.28 -22.48 3.60
N LEU A 10 -63.03 -22.90 3.35
CA LEU A 10 -62.51 -24.29 3.16
C LEU A 10 -62.51 -24.98 1.77
N ARG A 11 -61.33 -25.57 1.48
CA ARG A 11 -60.99 -26.91 0.94
C ARG A 11 -60.46 -27.08 -0.49
N ALA A 12 -59.44 -27.95 -0.50
CA ALA A 12 -58.68 -28.51 -1.59
C ALA A 12 -59.29 -29.80 -2.19
N VAL A 13 -58.53 -30.35 -3.15
CA VAL A 13 -58.38 -31.77 -3.58
C VAL A 13 -59.20 -32.25 -4.80
N VAL A 14 -58.52 -33.10 -5.60
CA VAL A 14 -58.99 -34.21 -6.48
C VAL A 14 -59.09 -33.83 -7.97
N ARG A 15 -58.14 -34.19 -8.85
CA ARG A 15 -57.69 -35.51 -9.42
C ARG A 15 -58.33 -35.84 -10.79
N PHE A 16 -57.45 -36.31 -11.68
CA PHE A 16 -57.57 -37.45 -12.61
C PHE A 16 -57.96 -37.28 -14.10
N ALA A 17 -57.03 -37.83 -14.91
CA ALA A 17 -57.14 -38.65 -16.14
C ALA A 17 -57.64 -37.97 -17.44
N ARG A 18 -56.91 -37.95 -18.59
CA ARG A 18 -56.09 -38.90 -19.39
C ARG A 18 -56.93 -39.63 -20.47
N TRP A 19 -56.36 -39.71 -21.69
CA TRP A 19 -56.75 -40.39 -22.98
C TRP A 19 -57.40 -39.48 -24.04
N VAL A 20 -56.91 -39.22 -25.27
CA VAL A 20 -56.14 -39.89 -26.38
C VAL A 20 -57.06 -40.20 -27.60
N PHE A 21 -56.52 -39.94 -28.82
CA PHE A 21 -57.04 -40.02 -30.22
C PHE A 21 -57.78 -38.77 -30.73
N GLY A 22 -57.53 -38.17 -31.90
CA GLY A 22 -56.68 -38.47 -33.06
C GLY A 22 -57.36 -37.98 -34.36
N ILE A 23 -56.59 -37.40 -35.30
CA ILE A 23 -56.82 -37.22 -36.76
C ILE A 23 -57.21 -35.81 -37.31
N ALA A 24 -56.32 -35.34 -38.21
CA ALA A 24 -56.45 -34.53 -39.45
C ALA A 24 -56.54 -32.97 -39.49
N ALA A 25 -55.43 -32.40 -40.03
CA ALA A 25 -55.31 -31.50 -41.19
C ALA A 25 -55.78 -30.02 -41.14
N ALA A 26 -54.75 -29.14 -41.12
CA ALA A 26 -54.52 -27.90 -41.88
C ALA A 26 -55.57 -26.77 -41.95
N GLY A 27 -55.17 -25.57 -41.51
CA GLY A 27 -55.74 -24.28 -41.92
C GLY A 27 -55.76 -23.21 -40.81
N MET A 28 -55.11 -22.06 -41.07
CA MET A 28 -55.01 -20.87 -40.22
C MET A 28 -56.36 -20.34 -39.69
N MET A 29 -56.39 -19.86 -38.44
CA MET A 29 -56.91 -18.53 -38.01
C MET A 29 -57.22 -18.53 -36.51
N ALA A 30 -56.83 -17.42 -35.89
CA ALA A 30 -57.01 -17.08 -34.49
C ALA A 30 -58.48 -17.03 -34.03
N GLY A 31 -58.68 -17.16 -32.72
CA GLY A 31 -59.92 -16.70 -32.09
C GLY A 31 -60.23 -17.32 -30.73
N CYS A 32 -59.55 -16.86 -29.68
CA CYS A 32 -60.23 -16.53 -28.42
C CYS A 32 -59.61 -15.26 -27.83
N SER A 33 -60.49 -14.27 -27.67
CA SER A 33 -60.30 -12.91 -27.22
C SER A 33 -60.52 -12.83 -25.71
N ALA A 34 -59.58 -12.21 -25.00
CA ALA A 34 -59.82 -11.16 -24.01
C ALA A 34 -58.46 -10.65 -23.50
N SER A 35 -58.17 -9.41 -23.88
CA SER A 35 -56.95 -8.62 -23.71
C SER A 35 -56.35 -8.60 -22.30
N ALA A 36 -55.18 -9.23 -22.13
CA ALA A 36 -54.07 -8.52 -21.50
C ALA A 36 -53.67 -7.39 -22.46
N GLY A 37 -53.41 -6.18 -21.96
CA GLY A 37 -52.89 -5.10 -22.81
C GLY A 37 -51.69 -5.62 -23.60
N SER A 38 -51.58 -5.26 -24.88
CA SER A 38 -50.33 -5.49 -25.61
C SER A 38 -49.21 -4.88 -24.78
N CYS A 39 -48.10 -5.62 -24.61
CA CYS A 39 -46.89 -5.08 -24.02
C CYS A 39 -46.59 -3.72 -24.68
N VAL A 40 -46.62 -2.67 -23.86
CA VAL A 40 -46.22 -1.32 -24.25
C VAL A 40 -44.79 -1.20 -23.74
N ASP A 41 -43.88 -1.51 -24.66
CA ASP A 41 -42.43 -1.47 -24.54
C ASP A 41 -41.94 -0.67 -25.75
N ARG A 42 -41.69 0.63 -25.55
CA ARG A 42 -41.37 1.54 -26.65
C ARG A 42 -39.88 1.66 -26.91
N ASP A 43 -39.01 1.24 -26.00
CA ASP A 43 -37.57 1.22 -26.19
C ASP A 43 -36.99 -0.19 -26.42
N LEU A 44 -37.86 -1.21 -26.38
CA LEU A 44 -37.61 -2.62 -26.70
C LEU A 44 -36.66 -3.32 -25.72
N ASP A 45 -36.64 -2.90 -24.45
CA ASP A 45 -35.84 -3.52 -23.40
C ASP A 45 -36.54 -4.69 -22.68
N SER A 46 -37.76 -5.03 -23.13
CA SER A 46 -38.64 -6.08 -22.61
C SER A 46 -39.37 -5.75 -21.29
N PHE A 47 -39.14 -4.57 -20.71
CA PHE A 47 -39.91 -3.99 -19.62
C PHE A 47 -41.00 -3.06 -20.18
N GLY A 48 -42.09 -2.87 -19.44
CA GLY A 48 -43.18 -2.03 -19.91
C GLY A 48 -44.55 -2.39 -19.36
N ALA A 49 -45.54 -1.57 -19.66
CA ALA A 49 -46.90 -1.85 -19.23
C ALA A 49 -47.41 -3.13 -19.91
N HIS A 50 -47.66 -4.17 -19.10
CA HIS A 50 -48.10 -5.50 -19.55
C HIS A 50 -47.05 -6.32 -20.31
N CYS A 51 -45.76 -6.01 -20.12
CA CYS A 51 -44.63 -6.79 -20.64
C CYS A 51 -44.25 -7.95 -19.70
N SER A 52 -43.49 -8.91 -20.20
CA SER A 52 -43.15 -10.14 -19.47
C SER A 52 -42.09 -9.95 -18.40
N GLU A 53 -41.14 -9.03 -18.60
CA GLU A 53 -40.03 -8.81 -17.66
C GLU A 53 -40.41 -7.91 -16.49
N GLY A 54 -41.48 -7.12 -16.61
CA GLY A 54 -42.01 -6.33 -15.50
C GLY A 54 -42.51 -4.96 -15.93
N PRO A 55 -43.04 -4.15 -14.97
CA PRO A 55 -43.36 -2.75 -15.22
C PRO A 55 -42.07 -1.96 -15.43
N ASP A 56 -42.15 -0.97 -16.31
CA ASP A 56 -41.10 0.00 -16.57
C ASP A 56 -41.51 1.37 -16.03
N CYS A 57 -40.58 2.09 -15.41
CA CYS A 57 -40.82 3.45 -14.95
C CYS A 57 -40.46 4.54 -15.97
N ASP A 58 -39.75 4.23 -17.05
CA ASP A 58 -39.54 5.12 -18.19
C ASP A 58 -39.48 4.34 -19.51
N ASP A 59 -40.68 4.10 -20.07
CA ASP A 59 -40.98 3.46 -21.36
C ASP A 59 -40.51 4.30 -22.57
N THR A 60 -39.42 5.06 -22.41
CA THR A 60 -38.71 5.77 -23.47
C THR A 60 -37.19 5.70 -23.29
N ASN A 61 -36.70 5.10 -22.21
CA ASN A 61 -35.29 4.99 -21.88
C ASN A 61 -34.95 3.56 -21.37
N PRO A 62 -34.27 2.74 -22.20
CA PRO A 62 -34.02 1.33 -21.91
C PRO A 62 -33.02 1.06 -20.77
N LEU A 63 -32.47 2.12 -20.15
CA LEU A 63 -31.60 2.04 -18.98
C LEU A 63 -32.34 2.22 -17.66
N ARG A 64 -33.64 2.55 -17.70
CA ARG A 64 -34.41 3.01 -16.54
C ARG A 64 -35.66 2.14 -16.32
N THR A 65 -35.42 0.83 -16.22
CA THR A 65 -36.43 -0.22 -16.07
C THR A 65 -37.10 -0.23 -14.70
N ASP A 66 -36.52 -0.90 -13.70
CA ASP A 66 -37.06 -1.07 -12.35
C ASP A 66 -36.29 -0.26 -11.27
N ASN A 67 -35.24 0.44 -11.69
CA ASN A 67 -34.23 1.10 -10.84
C ASN A 67 -34.29 2.64 -10.91
N CYS A 68 -35.51 3.18 -10.89
CA CYS A 68 -35.87 4.57 -11.19
C CYS A 68 -35.20 5.67 -10.34
N ASP A 69 -34.72 5.30 -9.15
CA ASP A 69 -34.06 6.21 -8.21
C ASP A 69 -32.53 6.20 -8.38
N THR A 70 -31.96 5.16 -8.99
CA THR A 70 -30.51 5.02 -9.19
C THR A 70 -30.04 5.48 -10.57
N VAL A 71 -30.90 5.38 -11.59
CA VAL A 71 -30.59 5.84 -12.96
C VAL A 71 -31.36 7.13 -13.26
N PRO A 72 -30.77 8.33 -13.20
CA PRO A 72 -31.45 9.59 -13.50
C PRO A 72 -31.86 9.69 -14.99
N PRO A 73 -32.89 10.47 -15.34
CA PRO A 73 -33.26 10.69 -16.73
C PRO A 73 -32.15 11.42 -17.50
N PRO A 74 -32.02 11.20 -18.82
CA PRO A 74 -30.92 11.75 -19.61
C PRO A 74 -31.03 13.28 -19.75
N ASP A 75 -29.89 13.99 -19.66
CA ASP A 75 -29.83 15.42 -19.94
C ASP A 75 -29.68 15.69 -21.44
N CYS A 76 -30.82 15.74 -22.13
CA CYS A 76 -30.87 15.96 -23.58
C CYS A 76 -30.44 17.35 -24.04
N ASN A 77 -30.21 18.31 -23.12
CA ASN A 77 -29.63 19.60 -23.48
C ASN A 77 -28.10 19.53 -23.51
N ALA A 78 -27.52 18.72 -22.63
CA ALA A 78 -26.08 18.47 -22.58
C ALA A 78 -25.64 17.51 -23.69
N ASP A 79 -26.35 16.38 -23.85
CA ASP A 79 -26.14 15.42 -24.94
C ASP A 79 -27.46 15.10 -25.66
N PRO A 80 -27.76 15.76 -26.79
CA PRO A 80 -28.94 15.48 -27.59
C PRO A 80 -28.98 14.07 -28.20
N LEU A 81 -27.87 13.32 -28.12
CA LEU A 81 -27.78 11.95 -28.59
C LEU A 81 -27.91 10.94 -27.46
N ALA A 82 -27.94 11.33 -26.18
CA ALA A 82 -28.01 10.39 -25.06
C ALA A 82 -29.20 9.41 -25.20
N THR A 83 -29.03 8.19 -24.70
CA THR A 83 -30.10 7.19 -24.66
C THR A 83 -31.31 7.75 -23.92
N GLY A 84 -32.50 7.61 -24.51
CA GLY A 84 -33.75 8.23 -24.05
C GLY A 84 -34.06 9.63 -24.61
N CYS A 85 -33.11 10.29 -25.29
CA CYS A 85 -33.34 11.62 -25.88
C CYS A 85 -34.07 11.58 -27.22
N SER A 86 -34.78 12.67 -27.52
CA SER A 86 -35.63 12.79 -28.70
C SER A 86 -34.86 12.75 -30.01
N CYS A 87 -35.36 12.01 -30.99
CA CYS A 87 -34.73 11.82 -32.29
C CYS A 87 -35.73 11.58 -33.43
N PRO A 88 -35.29 11.72 -34.70
CA PRO A 88 -36.13 11.36 -35.85
C PRO A 88 -36.30 9.84 -35.96
N THR A 89 -37.54 9.34 -35.90
CA THR A 89 -37.85 7.91 -35.93
C THR A 89 -37.14 7.17 -37.09
N GLY A 90 -36.46 6.07 -36.76
CA GLY A 90 -35.70 5.27 -37.72
C GLY A 90 -34.33 5.85 -38.12
N ALA A 91 -33.92 6.99 -37.54
CA ALA A 91 -32.56 7.47 -37.69
C ALA A 91 -31.57 6.49 -37.06
N LEU A 92 -30.45 6.28 -37.73
CA LEU A 92 -29.31 5.51 -37.22
C LEU A 92 -28.15 6.47 -36.97
N ARG A 93 -27.51 6.36 -35.81
CA ARG A 93 -26.33 7.15 -35.47
C ARG A 93 -25.24 6.27 -34.89
N ARG A 94 -24.01 6.60 -35.24
CA ARG A 94 -22.84 6.12 -34.53
C ARG A 94 -22.94 6.58 -33.08
N CYS A 95 -22.55 5.71 -32.16
CA CYS A 95 -22.44 6.00 -30.75
C CYS A 95 -21.26 5.23 -30.19
N PHE A 96 -20.76 5.71 -29.07
CA PHE A 96 -19.75 5.06 -28.26
C PHE A 96 -19.94 5.61 -26.86
N THR A 97 -20.06 4.74 -25.87
CA THR A 97 -20.33 5.10 -24.47
C THR A 97 -19.10 4.96 -23.58
N GLY A 98 -17.98 4.49 -24.14
CA GLY A 98 -16.67 4.45 -23.46
C GLY A 98 -16.06 5.84 -23.24
N GLU A 99 -14.98 5.90 -22.46
CA GLU A 99 -14.30 7.16 -22.11
C GLU A 99 -13.75 7.91 -23.32
N ASP A 100 -13.72 9.24 -23.24
CA ASP A 100 -13.20 10.11 -24.30
C ASP A 100 -11.73 9.77 -24.61
N GLY A 101 -11.47 9.32 -25.83
CA GLY A 101 -10.12 8.95 -26.29
C GLY A 101 -9.89 7.44 -26.43
N THR A 102 -10.80 6.59 -25.94
CA THR A 102 -10.71 5.12 -26.07
C THR A 102 -11.32 4.59 -27.38
N GLU A 103 -12.05 5.42 -28.12
CA GLU A 103 -12.74 5.01 -29.35
C GLU A 103 -11.76 4.62 -30.47
N ASN A 104 -11.81 3.37 -30.94
CA ASN A 104 -10.88 2.78 -31.92
C ASN A 104 -9.45 2.61 -31.40
N VAL A 105 -9.31 2.45 -30.09
CA VAL A 105 -8.08 2.00 -29.42
C VAL A 105 -8.34 0.56 -28.95
N GLY A 106 -7.38 -0.34 -29.15
CA GLY A 106 -7.56 -1.76 -28.83
C GLY A 106 -8.78 -2.44 -29.44
N GLU A 107 -9.51 -3.19 -28.61
CA GLU A 107 -10.80 -3.79 -28.99
C GLU A 107 -11.96 -2.78 -29.00
N CYS A 108 -11.78 -1.59 -28.43
CA CYS A 108 -12.86 -0.62 -28.31
C CYS A 108 -13.30 -0.09 -29.66
N VAL A 109 -14.56 -0.37 -29.99
CA VAL A 109 -15.18 0.08 -31.24
C VAL A 109 -16.54 0.69 -30.97
N ALA A 110 -16.83 1.74 -31.74
CA ALA A 110 -18.13 2.37 -31.73
C ALA A 110 -19.22 1.46 -32.30
N GLY A 111 -20.34 1.43 -31.58
CA GLY A 111 -21.57 0.78 -32.02
C GLY A 111 -22.48 1.72 -32.81
N SER A 112 -23.75 1.32 -32.89
CA SER A 112 -24.81 2.14 -33.47
C SER A 112 -26.04 2.15 -32.59
N LYS A 113 -26.69 3.31 -32.50
CA LYS A 113 -27.99 3.45 -31.86
C LYS A 113 -29.03 3.78 -32.89
N THR A 114 -30.19 3.16 -32.72
CA THR A 114 -31.36 3.38 -33.57
C THR A 114 -32.35 4.26 -32.81
N CYS A 115 -32.96 5.19 -33.54
CA CYS A 115 -34.07 5.96 -33.02
C CYS A 115 -35.35 5.13 -33.04
N ILE A 116 -35.80 4.70 -31.87
CA ILE A 116 -36.97 3.84 -31.69
C ILE A 116 -38.07 4.71 -31.07
N HIS A 117 -39.24 4.72 -31.71
CA HIS A 117 -40.40 5.52 -31.29
C HIS A 117 -40.13 7.01 -30.99
N GLY A 118 -39.12 7.60 -31.61
CA GLY A 118 -38.76 9.01 -31.45
C GLY A 118 -37.75 9.27 -30.32
N HIS A 119 -37.14 8.23 -29.74
CA HIS A 119 -36.11 8.31 -28.72
C HIS A 119 -34.89 7.44 -29.08
N TRP A 120 -33.70 7.86 -28.69
CA TRP A 120 -32.47 7.09 -28.94
C TRP A 120 -32.44 5.85 -28.05
N GLY A 121 -32.28 4.67 -28.64
CA GLY A 121 -32.04 3.43 -27.90
C GLY A 121 -30.62 3.30 -27.35
N LEU A 122 -30.29 2.12 -26.84
CA LEU A 122 -28.92 1.75 -26.45
C LEU A 122 -27.97 1.84 -27.65
N CYS A 123 -26.70 2.07 -27.35
CA CYS A 123 -25.66 1.82 -28.32
C CYS A 123 -25.45 0.30 -28.42
N THR A 124 -25.78 -0.29 -29.57
CA THR A 124 -25.61 -1.71 -29.80
C THR A 124 -24.34 -1.96 -30.61
N ASP A 125 -23.72 -3.11 -30.39
CA ASP A 125 -22.49 -3.53 -31.06
C ASP A 125 -21.28 -2.63 -30.77
N GLU A 126 -21.35 -1.81 -29.70
CA GLU A 126 -20.15 -1.18 -29.16
C GLU A 126 -19.35 -2.17 -28.32
N VAL A 127 -18.03 -1.98 -28.33
CA VAL A 127 -17.11 -2.59 -27.38
C VAL A 127 -16.47 -1.43 -26.65
N THR A 128 -16.72 -1.32 -25.34
CA THR A 128 -16.12 -0.30 -24.48
C THR A 128 -14.99 -0.92 -23.67
N ALA A 129 -14.14 -0.07 -23.09
CA ALA A 129 -13.02 -0.50 -22.27
C ALA A 129 -13.47 -1.52 -21.22
N SER A 130 -12.77 -2.64 -21.18
CA SER A 130 -12.89 -3.70 -20.18
C SER A 130 -11.55 -3.87 -19.48
N PHE A 131 -11.43 -4.78 -18.50
CA PHE A 131 -10.13 -4.97 -17.85
C PHE A 131 -9.21 -5.80 -18.74
N GLU A 132 -7.93 -5.42 -18.79
CA GLU A 132 -6.87 -6.17 -19.48
C GLU A 132 -6.85 -7.65 -19.09
N ARG A 133 -6.88 -8.51 -20.11
CA ARG A 133 -6.66 -9.94 -20.01
C ARG A 133 -5.44 -10.24 -20.84
N CYS A 134 -4.60 -11.17 -20.39
CA CYS A 134 -3.51 -11.66 -21.22
C CYS A 134 -4.07 -12.46 -22.41
N ASN A 135 -4.34 -11.77 -23.51
CA ASN A 135 -4.97 -12.29 -24.72
C ASN A 135 -4.37 -11.67 -26.01
N GLU A 136 -3.32 -10.85 -25.89
CA GLU A 136 -2.70 -10.07 -26.99
C GLU A 136 -3.61 -8.98 -27.56
N ILE A 137 -4.60 -8.53 -26.78
CA ILE A 137 -5.58 -7.50 -27.14
C ILE A 137 -5.57 -6.44 -26.03
N ASP A 138 -5.56 -5.18 -26.44
CA ASP A 138 -5.79 -4.00 -25.61
C ASP A 138 -7.29 -3.95 -25.27
N ASP A 139 -7.66 -4.52 -24.13
CA ASP A 139 -9.02 -4.69 -23.64
C ASP A 139 -9.54 -3.40 -22.94
N ASP A 140 -8.65 -2.64 -22.30
CA ASP A 140 -8.96 -1.40 -21.57
C ASP A 140 -8.83 -0.13 -22.42
N CYS A 141 -8.31 -0.28 -23.63
CA CYS A 141 -8.27 0.74 -24.67
C CYS A 141 -7.44 1.97 -24.28
N ASP A 142 -6.39 1.77 -23.47
CA ASP A 142 -5.40 2.78 -23.11
C ASP A 142 -4.28 2.94 -24.18
N GLY A 143 -4.26 2.05 -25.18
CA GLY A 143 -3.34 2.07 -26.32
C GLY A 143 -2.07 1.26 -26.10
N ARG A 144 -2.00 0.50 -25.02
CA ARG A 144 -0.96 -0.49 -24.75
C ARG A 144 -1.62 -1.88 -24.79
N THR A 145 -0.84 -2.96 -24.75
CA THR A 145 -1.40 -4.31 -24.92
C THR A 145 -0.96 -5.17 -23.74
N ASP A 146 -1.95 -5.74 -23.06
CA ASP A 146 -1.84 -6.63 -21.91
C ASP A 146 -1.11 -6.03 -20.69
N GLU A 147 -0.69 -4.76 -20.67
CA GLU A 147 -0.18 -3.88 -19.58
C GLU A 147 0.70 -4.53 -18.47
N GLY A 148 1.30 -5.68 -18.75
CA GLY A 148 1.97 -6.51 -17.75
C GLY A 148 1.08 -7.52 -17.02
N VAL A 149 -0.19 -7.68 -17.41
CA VAL A 149 -1.07 -8.83 -17.11
C VAL A 149 -0.39 -10.13 -17.50
N ARG A 150 -0.47 -11.12 -16.61
CA ARG A 150 0.26 -12.39 -16.74
C ARG A 150 -0.72 -13.54 -16.77
N SER A 151 -0.47 -14.53 -17.62
CA SER A 151 -1.15 -15.83 -17.52
C SER A 151 -0.70 -16.57 -16.24
N PRO A 152 -1.30 -17.71 -15.88
CA PRO A 152 -0.85 -18.54 -14.75
C PRO A 152 0.64 -18.88 -14.80
N CYS A 153 1.27 -18.79 -15.96
CA CYS A 153 2.68 -19.07 -16.19
C CYS A 153 3.65 -17.92 -15.86
N GLY A 154 3.16 -16.79 -15.33
CA GLY A 154 4.01 -15.65 -14.95
C GLY A 154 4.45 -14.74 -16.10
N SER A 155 4.10 -15.07 -17.33
CA SER A 155 4.27 -14.25 -18.53
C SER A 155 2.94 -14.10 -19.26
N CYS A 156 2.85 -13.19 -20.23
CA CYS A 156 1.70 -13.21 -21.12
C CYS A 156 1.90 -14.26 -22.25
N ASP A 157 1.64 -15.53 -21.93
CA ASP A 157 1.62 -16.63 -22.90
C ASP A 157 0.18 -17.18 -23.03
N PRO A 158 -0.51 -16.95 -24.17
CA PRO A 158 -1.89 -17.41 -24.37
C PRO A 158 -2.02 -18.93 -24.56
N ALA A 159 -0.91 -19.66 -24.77
CA ALA A 159 -0.91 -21.12 -24.80
C ALA A 159 -0.88 -21.75 -23.40
N CYS A 160 -0.53 -20.97 -22.37
CA CYS A 160 -0.56 -21.41 -20.99
C CYS A 160 -2.01 -21.60 -20.53
N ILE A 161 -2.35 -22.81 -20.09
CA ILE A 161 -3.62 -23.10 -19.46
C ILE A 161 -3.36 -23.32 -17.97
N GLY A 162 -4.17 -22.68 -17.13
CA GLY A 162 -4.01 -22.77 -15.70
C GLY A 162 -5.04 -21.94 -14.96
N GLY A 163 -4.86 -21.89 -13.64
CA GLY A 163 -5.70 -21.14 -12.73
C GLY A 163 -4.80 -20.25 -11.90
N VAL A 164 -5.33 -19.09 -11.52
CA VAL A 164 -4.59 -18.07 -10.78
C VAL A 164 -5.32 -17.74 -9.49
N TRP A 165 -4.54 -17.43 -8.46
CA TRP A 165 -4.99 -16.92 -7.18
C TRP A 165 -4.14 -15.70 -6.80
N GLY A 166 -4.79 -14.63 -6.36
CA GLY A 166 -4.19 -13.31 -6.16
C GLY A 166 -4.43 -12.30 -7.29
N ASP A 167 -5.19 -12.67 -8.32
CA ASP A 167 -5.62 -11.77 -9.41
C ASP A 167 -7.08 -11.31 -9.21
N THR A 168 -7.55 -10.33 -9.97
CA THR A 168 -8.89 -9.72 -9.84
C THR A 168 -10.05 -10.72 -9.85
N ASP A 169 -9.97 -11.78 -10.66
CA ASP A 169 -11.02 -12.81 -10.78
C ASP A 169 -11.00 -13.85 -9.65
N ALA A 170 -9.88 -13.93 -8.91
CA ALA A 170 -9.68 -14.85 -7.80
C ALA A 170 -8.74 -14.20 -6.77
N PRO A 171 -9.18 -13.11 -6.12
CA PRO A 171 -8.32 -12.33 -5.25
C PRO A 171 -7.97 -13.13 -4.00
N PHE A 172 -6.89 -12.74 -3.32
CA PHE A 172 -6.64 -13.21 -1.98
C PHE A 172 -7.76 -12.74 -1.05
N ALA A 173 -8.21 -13.64 -0.17
CA ALA A 173 -9.25 -13.37 0.83
C ALA A 173 -8.71 -13.63 2.23
N GLU A 174 -8.88 -12.67 3.14
CA GLU A 174 -8.36 -12.79 4.52
C GLU A 174 -9.03 -13.91 5.31
N GLU A 175 -10.29 -14.22 5.00
CA GLU A 175 -11.05 -15.29 5.65
C GLU A 175 -10.48 -16.69 5.35
N GLU A 176 -9.68 -16.82 4.29
CA GLU A 176 -9.03 -18.05 3.87
C GLU A 176 -7.61 -18.21 4.45
N ALA A 177 -7.17 -17.24 5.26
CA ALA A 177 -5.81 -17.17 5.77
C ALA A 177 -5.75 -17.14 7.31
N THR A 178 -4.63 -17.61 7.84
CA THR A 178 -4.27 -17.48 9.26
C THR A 178 -2.92 -16.79 9.37
N GLY A 179 -2.88 -15.65 10.08
CA GLY A 179 -1.66 -14.86 10.25
C GLY A 179 -1.23 -14.08 9.00
N LEU A 180 -2.05 -14.06 7.94
CA LEU A 180 -1.87 -13.19 6.77
C LEU A 180 -3.00 -12.16 6.70
N ARG A 181 -2.70 -11.04 6.05
CA ARG A 181 -3.64 -9.99 5.66
C ARG A 181 -3.48 -9.70 4.18
N VAL A 182 -4.49 -9.11 3.57
CA VAL A 182 -4.39 -8.57 2.21
C VAL A 182 -3.99 -7.10 2.32
N ASP A 183 -2.92 -6.70 1.65
CA ASP A 183 -2.46 -5.31 1.66
C ASP A 183 -3.17 -4.44 0.61
N GLY A 184 -2.83 -3.15 0.56
CA GLY A 184 -3.48 -2.18 -0.32
C GLY A 184 -3.33 -2.47 -1.81
N ASP A 185 -2.36 -3.31 -2.21
CA ASP A 185 -2.19 -3.73 -3.61
C ASP A 185 -2.81 -5.12 -3.86
N GLY A 186 -3.56 -5.67 -2.90
CA GLY A 186 -4.19 -6.97 -3.02
C GLY A 186 -3.27 -8.16 -2.76
N ALA A 187 -2.03 -7.94 -2.30
CA ALA A 187 -1.08 -9.01 -2.02
C ALA A 187 -1.23 -9.56 -0.60
N PHE A 188 -0.92 -10.84 -0.40
CA PHE A 188 -0.80 -11.38 0.95
C PHE A 188 0.51 -10.92 1.60
N ALA A 189 0.40 -10.42 2.83
CA ALA A 189 1.51 -10.11 3.71
C ALA A 189 1.24 -10.69 5.11
N LEU A 190 2.28 -10.82 5.93
CA LEU A 190 2.09 -11.22 7.32
C LEU A 190 1.27 -10.14 8.05
N VAL A 191 0.38 -10.60 8.94
CA VAL A 191 -0.29 -9.69 9.87
C VAL A 191 0.79 -8.98 10.69
N ARG A 192 0.58 -7.69 10.95
CA ARG A 192 1.43 -6.90 11.82
C ARG A 192 0.69 -6.60 13.11
N GLU A 193 1.27 -7.00 14.24
CA GLU A 193 0.85 -6.48 15.52
C GLU A 193 1.32 -5.03 15.63
N VAL A 194 0.39 -4.08 15.48
CA VAL A 194 0.70 -2.66 15.62
C VAL A 194 0.56 -2.28 17.10
N LEU A 195 1.66 -1.85 17.70
CA LEU A 195 1.60 -1.25 19.03
C LEU A 195 1.13 0.20 18.92
N PRO A 196 0.46 0.75 19.95
CA PRO A 196 0.09 2.16 19.97
C PRO A 196 1.32 3.03 19.67
N TRP A 197 1.11 4.07 18.86
CA TRP A 197 2.14 5.08 18.60
C TRP A 197 2.74 5.53 19.93
N PRO A 198 4.06 5.80 19.96
CA PRO A 198 4.72 6.15 21.20
C PRO A 198 4.12 7.43 21.76
N ASP A 199 4.01 7.47 23.09
CA ASP A 199 3.64 8.69 23.82
C ASP A 199 4.82 9.67 23.92
N PHE A 200 5.88 9.46 23.12
CA PHE A 200 7.04 10.33 23.12
C PHE A 200 7.64 10.54 21.73
N VAL A 201 8.42 11.60 21.66
CA VAL A 201 9.06 12.10 20.45
C VAL A 201 10.47 12.55 20.81
N TRP A 202 11.44 12.27 19.94
CA TRP A 202 12.85 12.57 20.18
C TRP A 202 13.35 13.69 19.27
N VAL A 203 14.03 14.69 19.84
CA VAL A 203 14.50 15.85 19.08
C VAL A 203 15.96 16.15 19.41
N PRO A 204 16.92 15.77 18.55
CA PRO A 204 18.29 16.25 18.64
C PRO A 204 18.36 17.73 18.27
N SER A 205 19.23 18.46 18.97
CA SER A 205 19.43 19.90 18.86
C SER A 205 20.92 20.20 18.69
N ARG A 206 21.29 20.65 17.48
CA ARG A 206 22.69 20.83 17.09
C ARG A 206 23.35 22.06 17.73
N GLY A 207 22.57 23.07 18.10
CA GLY A 207 23.08 24.35 18.60
C GLY A 207 23.66 24.28 20.01
N ASP A 208 23.18 23.33 20.82
CA ASP A 208 23.51 23.16 22.24
C ASP A 208 23.93 21.74 22.63
N GLY A 209 23.93 20.78 21.70
CA GLY A 209 24.54 19.46 21.93
C GLY A 209 23.68 18.51 22.75
N VAL A 210 22.35 18.63 22.63
CA VAL A 210 21.41 17.86 23.44
C VAL A 210 20.38 17.12 22.59
N THR A 211 19.75 16.11 23.17
CA THR A 211 18.57 15.46 22.64
C THR A 211 17.44 15.55 23.65
N SER A 212 16.31 16.11 23.21
CA SER A 212 15.12 16.30 24.03
C SER A 212 14.16 15.13 23.85
N ARG A 213 13.54 14.66 24.93
CA ARG A 213 12.43 13.71 24.91
C ARG A 213 11.16 14.43 25.30
N ILE A 214 10.18 14.43 24.41
CA ILE A 214 8.89 15.10 24.61
C ILE A 214 7.87 14.02 24.96
N ASP A 215 7.11 14.19 26.05
CA ASP A 215 5.89 13.44 26.31
C ASP A 215 4.77 14.05 25.45
N ALA A 216 4.32 13.32 24.44
CA ALA A 216 3.29 13.76 23.51
C ALA A 216 1.90 13.84 24.17
N VAL A 217 1.65 13.05 25.23
CA VAL A 217 0.39 13.09 25.96
C VAL A 217 0.37 14.26 26.92
N GLY A 218 1.43 14.40 27.71
CA GLY A 218 1.63 15.49 28.66
C GLY A 218 1.91 16.84 27.99
N ARG A 219 2.37 16.82 26.73
CA ARG A 219 2.78 17.99 25.92
C ARG A 219 3.87 18.80 26.62
N VAL A 220 4.85 18.09 27.16
CA VAL A 220 5.97 18.66 27.92
C VAL A 220 7.27 17.98 27.54
N GLU A 221 8.37 18.70 27.65
CA GLU A 221 9.71 18.11 27.56
C GLU A 221 9.98 17.33 28.86
N ALA A 222 9.96 16.00 28.75
CA ALA A 222 10.06 15.09 29.88
C ALA A 222 11.51 14.87 30.34
N ALA A 223 12.48 15.00 29.42
CA ALA A 223 13.90 14.85 29.73
C ALA A 223 14.77 15.49 28.63
N ARG A 224 16.01 15.84 28.99
CA ARG A 224 17.00 16.38 28.06
C ARG A 224 18.38 15.81 28.34
N TYR A 225 18.96 15.15 27.35
CA TYR A 225 20.20 14.38 27.46
C TYR A 225 21.33 15.07 26.71
N ALA A 226 22.54 15.10 27.26
CA ALA A 226 23.73 15.52 26.54
C ALA A 226 24.14 14.44 25.52
N THR A 227 24.25 14.79 24.24
CA THR A 227 24.48 13.83 23.14
C THR A 227 25.57 14.31 22.18
N GLY A 228 26.64 14.85 22.75
CA GLY A 228 27.81 15.32 22.01
C GLY A 228 27.66 16.74 21.47
N ALA A 229 28.67 17.20 20.73
CA ALA A 229 28.76 18.62 20.38
C ALA A 229 27.69 19.08 19.37
N ARG A 230 27.29 18.19 18.46
CA ARG A 230 26.44 18.54 17.31
C ARG A 230 25.60 17.34 16.84
N PRO A 231 24.61 16.90 17.63
CA PRO A 231 23.69 15.85 17.23
C PRO A 231 22.93 16.26 15.96
N SER A 232 22.76 15.32 15.04
CA SER A 232 22.31 15.59 13.67
C SER A 232 21.23 14.64 13.18
N ARG A 233 21.15 13.41 13.72
CA ARG A 233 20.16 12.40 13.34
C ARG A 233 19.65 11.68 14.56
N VAL A 234 18.41 11.21 14.48
CA VAL A 234 17.84 10.27 15.43
C VAL A 234 17.15 9.15 14.65
N ALA A 235 17.35 7.92 15.09
CA ALA A 235 16.54 6.77 14.69
C ALA A 235 16.00 6.11 15.96
N VAL A 236 14.73 5.74 15.95
CA VAL A 236 14.09 5.14 17.12
C VAL A 236 13.82 3.67 16.83
N ASP A 237 14.30 2.79 17.70
CA ASP A 237 14.15 1.34 17.52
C ASP A 237 12.81 0.81 18.05
N GLY A 238 12.56 -0.49 17.87
CA GLY A 238 11.32 -1.14 18.28
C GLY A 238 11.11 -1.26 19.79
N GLU A 239 12.12 -0.94 20.62
CA GLU A 239 11.98 -0.78 22.07
C GLU A 239 11.66 0.68 22.46
N GLY A 240 11.79 1.60 21.49
CA GLY A 240 11.59 3.03 21.67
C GLY A 240 12.86 3.79 22.05
N ASP A 241 14.03 3.15 22.00
CA ASP A 241 15.30 3.83 22.28
C ASP A 241 15.67 4.77 21.16
N ALA A 242 16.19 5.93 21.53
CA ALA A 242 16.76 6.87 20.58
C ALA A 242 18.22 6.55 20.33
N TRP A 243 18.52 6.22 19.08
CA TRP A 243 19.87 6.21 18.53
C TRP A 243 20.16 7.59 17.96
N VAL A 244 21.15 8.28 18.50
CA VAL A 244 21.48 9.66 18.11
C VAL A 244 22.88 9.72 17.52
N LEU A 245 22.98 10.20 16.28
CA LEU A 245 24.26 10.44 15.61
C LEU A 245 24.69 11.89 15.86
N SER A 246 25.93 12.08 16.30
CA SER A 246 26.54 13.39 16.55
C SER A 246 27.95 13.44 15.98
N GLU A 247 28.47 14.65 15.79
CA GLU A 247 29.92 14.86 15.72
C GLU A 247 30.57 14.29 16.99
N GLY A 248 31.67 13.56 16.79
CA GLY A 248 32.49 12.96 17.84
C GLY A 248 33.39 13.98 18.54
N ALA A 249 34.26 13.50 19.42
CA ALA A 249 35.16 14.35 20.21
C ALA A 249 36.19 15.11 19.35
N ASP A 250 36.63 14.50 18.25
CA ASP A 250 37.54 15.10 17.28
C ASP A 250 36.79 15.70 16.09
N PRO A 251 37.25 16.82 15.49
CA PRO A 251 36.64 17.38 14.29
C PRO A 251 36.60 16.38 13.15
N GLY A 252 35.40 16.07 12.65
CA GLY A 252 35.19 15.08 11.59
C GLY A 252 35.11 13.63 12.09
N ALA A 253 35.20 13.38 13.39
CA ALA A 253 34.79 12.10 13.96
C ALA A 253 33.27 12.06 14.14
N SER A 254 32.72 10.86 14.28
CA SER A 254 31.30 10.64 14.55
C SER A 254 31.13 9.83 15.82
N ALA A 255 30.08 10.13 16.58
CA ALA A 255 29.70 9.38 17.77
C ALA A 255 28.22 9.00 17.70
N LEU A 256 27.91 7.81 18.20
CA LEU A 256 26.57 7.26 18.28
C LEU A 256 26.19 7.10 19.76
N TYR A 257 25.04 7.63 20.15
CA TYR A 257 24.48 7.51 21.48
C TYR A 257 23.23 6.63 21.45
N ARG A 258 23.02 5.82 22.48
CA ARG A 258 21.75 5.12 22.73
C ARG A 258 21.12 5.68 23.99
N ILE A 259 19.88 6.15 23.90
CA ILE A 259 19.11 6.66 25.04
C ILE A 259 17.90 5.77 25.25
N ALA A 260 17.67 5.36 26.49
CA ALA A 260 16.54 4.53 26.86
C ALA A 260 15.19 5.23 26.58
N GLY A 261 14.32 4.53 25.85
CA GLY A 261 12.92 4.90 25.64
C GLY A 261 12.07 4.76 26.89
N ASP A 262 12.51 3.97 27.87
CA ASP A 262 11.81 3.73 29.13
C ASP A 262 12.77 3.94 30.30
N VAL A 263 12.32 4.66 31.33
CA VAL A 263 13.11 4.92 32.54
C VAL A 263 13.42 3.62 33.30
N ASP A 264 12.56 2.61 33.19
CA ASP A 264 12.75 1.30 33.81
C ASP A 264 13.91 0.51 33.18
N ARG A 265 14.39 0.92 31.99
CA ARG A 265 15.54 0.34 31.30
C ARG A 265 16.84 1.12 31.50
N CYS A 266 16.82 2.21 32.26
CA CYS A 266 18.04 2.94 32.57
C CYS A 266 18.92 2.13 33.53
N GLU A 267 20.23 2.20 33.36
CA GLU A 267 21.19 1.33 34.03
C GLU A 267 22.16 2.14 34.88
N ASP A 268 22.20 1.87 36.19
CA ASP A 268 23.18 2.43 37.13
C ASP A 268 24.58 1.86 36.86
N ALA A 269 25.24 2.40 35.82
CA ALA A 269 26.50 1.92 35.30
C ALA A 269 27.71 2.34 36.16
N ASN A 270 27.62 3.49 36.83
CA ASN A 270 28.70 4.05 37.66
C ASN A 270 28.56 3.69 39.15
N LEU A 271 27.44 3.07 39.55
CA LEU A 271 27.12 2.62 40.91
C LEU A 271 26.95 3.77 41.92
N ASP A 272 26.52 4.94 41.48
CA ASP A 272 26.21 6.08 42.36
C ASP A 272 24.70 6.25 42.65
N GLY A 273 23.89 5.33 42.13
CA GLY A 273 22.44 5.35 42.18
C GLY A 273 21.87 5.75 40.82
N LEU A 274 20.60 5.42 40.57
CA LEU A 274 19.99 5.79 39.28
C LEU A 274 19.78 7.31 39.20
N VAL A 275 20.58 8.00 38.39
CA VAL A 275 20.48 9.43 38.06
C VAL A 275 20.06 9.60 36.60
N THR A 276 19.07 10.43 36.35
CA THR A 276 18.71 10.77 34.98
C THR A 276 18.04 12.12 34.92
N SER A 277 18.06 12.73 33.74
CA SER A 277 17.34 13.97 33.47
C SER A 277 15.83 13.79 33.67
N ASP A 278 15.22 14.73 34.41
CA ASP A 278 13.76 14.83 34.59
C ASP A 278 13.15 16.04 33.85
N GLY A 279 13.94 16.70 32.99
CA GLY A 279 13.49 17.83 32.18
C GLY A 279 14.61 18.77 31.73
N PRO A 280 14.26 19.88 31.06
CA PRO A 280 15.23 20.79 30.43
C PRO A 280 16.16 21.54 31.38
N SER A 281 15.80 21.65 32.66
CA SER A 281 16.63 22.30 33.68
C SER A 281 17.60 21.36 34.39
N ASP A 282 17.51 20.05 34.12
CA ASP A 282 18.26 19.00 34.80
C ASP A 282 19.04 18.14 33.79
N VAL A 283 19.80 18.80 32.92
CA VAL A 283 20.68 18.11 31.97
C VAL A 283 21.90 17.62 32.74
N LYS A 284 22.08 16.30 32.79
CA LYS A 284 23.27 15.70 33.40
C LYS A 284 24.47 15.82 32.47
N PRO A 285 25.70 15.92 33.02
CA PRO A 285 26.91 15.82 32.22
C PRO A 285 26.98 14.50 31.44
N GLU A 286 27.72 14.51 30.32
CA GLU A 286 27.96 13.31 29.52
C GLU A 286 28.62 12.22 30.37
N GLY A 287 28.03 11.02 30.38
CA GLY A 287 28.50 9.88 31.18
C GLY A 287 27.99 9.85 32.63
N GLU A 288 27.20 10.85 33.06
CA GLU A 288 26.52 10.89 34.37
C GLU A 288 24.99 10.71 34.24
N ASP A 289 24.47 10.49 33.03
CA ASP A 289 23.04 10.18 32.83
C ASP A 289 22.88 8.68 32.55
N GLU A 290 22.31 7.93 33.49
CA GLU A 290 22.15 6.48 33.40
C GLU A 290 21.08 6.04 32.38
N CYS A 291 20.29 6.96 31.85
CA CYS A 291 19.40 6.68 30.72
C CYS A 291 20.12 6.81 29.36
N VAL A 292 21.33 7.38 29.33
CA VAL A 292 22.22 7.28 28.16
C VAL A 292 22.97 5.96 28.25
N LEU A 293 22.37 4.91 27.70
CA LEU A 293 22.81 3.52 27.82
C LEU A 293 24.20 3.26 27.21
N ALA A 294 24.53 3.95 26.12
CA ALA A 294 25.81 3.73 25.44
C ALA A 294 26.27 4.94 24.63
N ARG A 295 27.59 5.04 24.45
CA ARG A 295 28.28 5.94 23.52
C ARG A 295 29.36 5.17 22.77
N PHE A 296 29.34 5.22 21.45
CA PHE A 296 30.34 4.61 20.57
C PHE A 296 30.95 5.67 19.66
N ASP A 297 32.28 5.73 19.56
CA ASP A 297 32.93 6.46 18.48
C ASP A 297 32.88 5.57 17.23
N VAL A 298 32.31 6.09 16.14
CA VAL A 298 31.99 5.33 14.93
C VAL A 298 32.66 5.92 13.68
N GLY A 299 32.93 5.05 12.70
CA GLY A 299 33.68 5.41 11.50
C GLY A 299 35.19 5.43 11.72
N THR A 300 35.91 6.02 10.77
CA THR A 300 37.39 6.07 10.75
C THR A 300 37.99 7.25 11.53
N GLY A 301 37.16 8.09 12.15
CA GLY A 301 37.57 9.29 12.88
C GLY A 301 37.82 10.53 12.00
N THR A 302 37.65 10.41 10.67
CA THR A 302 37.78 11.52 9.72
C THR A 302 36.58 11.65 8.77
N GLU A 303 35.48 10.97 9.10
CA GLU A 303 34.26 10.95 8.31
C GLU A 303 33.05 11.24 9.20
N THR A 304 32.15 12.04 8.64
CA THR A 304 30.94 12.52 9.30
C THR A 304 29.78 11.61 8.94
N GLY A 305 29.19 10.99 9.96
CA GLY A 305 27.95 10.25 9.84
C GLY A 305 26.80 11.21 9.54
N ARG A 306 26.05 10.93 8.47
CA ARG A 306 24.95 11.79 7.99
C ARG A 306 23.67 11.03 7.67
N ALA A 307 23.65 9.71 7.78
CA ALA A 307 22.43 8.91 7.68
C ALA A 307 22.42 7.87 8.80
N LEU A 308 21.25 7.58 9.36
CA LEU A 308 21.08 6.65 10.46
C LEU A 308 19.78 5.87 10.31
N ALA A 309 19.83 4.55 10.40
CA ALA A 309 18.65 3.70 10.47
C ALA A 309 18.85 2.61 11.54
N ALA A 310 17.90 2.47 12.45
CA ALA A 310 17.93 1.39 13.44
C ALA A 310 17.54 0.05 12.79
N GLU A 311 18.16 -1.06 13.18
CA GLU A 311 17.79 -2.41 12.73
C GLU A 311 17.23 -3.19 13.92
N VAL A 312 15.91 -3.41 13.94
CA VAL A 312 15.21 -3.87 15.16
C VAL A 312 15.41 -5.37 15.43
N THR A 313 15.98 -6.12 14.49
CA THR A 313 16.02 -7.59 14.55
C THR A 313 17.30 -8.20 15.05
N GLU A 314 18.41 -7.48 15.11
CA GLU A 314 19.71 -8.11 15.36
C GLU A 314 20.68 -7.29 16.20
N GLY A 315 20.19 -6.30 16.95
CA GLY A 315 21.06 -5.47 17.79
C GLY A 315 22.09 -4.73 16.94
N ALA A 316 21.66 -4.16 15.81
CA ALA A 316 22.50 -3.35 14.95
C ALA A 316 21.84 -2.01 14.60
N VAL A 317 22.66 -1.03 14.22
CA VAL A 317 22.20 0.16 13.49
C VAL A 317 23.05 0.38 12.25
N TRP A 318 22.52 1.09 11.27
CA TRP A 318 23.23 1.45 10.06
C TRP A 318 23.57 2.93 10.04
N VAL A 319 24.83 3.23 9.74
CA VAL A 319 25.34 4.60 9.61
C VAL A 319 25.90 4.81 8.21
N GLY A 320 25.46 5.87 7.55
CA GLY A 320 26.04 6.35 6.29
C GLY A 320 27.02 7.48 6.53
N PHE A 321 28.24 7.37 5.99
CA PHE A 321 29.32 8.35 6.14
C PHE A 321 29.52 9.17 4.85
N ALA A 322 29.51 10.49 4.99
CA ALA A 322 29.36 11.44 3.89
C ALA A 322 30.58 11.54 2.97
N GLU A 323 31.79 11.52 3.53
CA GLU A 323 33.03 11.76 2.79
C GLU A 323 33.53 10.49 2.08
N SER A 324 33.25 9.32 2.65
CA SER A 324 33.73 8.04 2.17
C SER A 324 32.70 7.27 1.34
N GLY A 325 31.40 7.58 1.50
CA GLY A 325 30.30 6.79 0.95
C GLY A 325 30.19 5.40 1.57
N ARG A 326 30.76 5.19 2.77
CA ARG A 326 30.64 3.95 3.53
C ARG A 326 29.26 3.87 4.19
N LEU A 327 28.63 2.72 4.05
CA LEU A 327 27.35 2.35 4.64
C LEU A 327 27.64 1.18 5.58
N VAL A 328 27.64 1.46 6.88
CA VAL A 328 28.22 0.58 7.90
C VAL A 328 27.15 0.09 8.83
N ARG A 329 27.09 -1.23 9.01
CA ARG A 329 26.31 -1.89 10.06
C ARG A 329 27.12 -1.94 11.34
N ILE A 330 26.57 -1.45 12.43
CA ILE A 330 27.26 -1.26 13.71
C ILE A 330 26.54 -2.08 14.78
N ASP A 331 27.29 -2.84 15.55
CA ASP A 331 26.80 -3.58 16.72
C ASP A 331 26.35 -2.61 17.82
N THR A 332 25.11 -2.76 18.28
CA THR A 332 24.49 -1.88 19.29
C THR A 332 25.01 -2.09 20.71
N THR A 333 25.73 -3.18 20.95
CA THR A 333 26.28 -3.50 22.27
C THR A 333 27.74 -3.07 22.36
N THR A 334 28.53 -3.28 21.30
CA THR A 334 29.97 -3.04 21.32
C THR A 334 30.42 -1.84 20.48
N GLY A 335 29.57 -1.30 19.61
CA GLY A 335 29.93 -0.27 18.63
C GLY A 335 30.85 -0.77 17.51
N ALA A 336 31.00 -2.08 17.35
CA ALA A 336 31.88 -2.66 16.34
C ALA A 336 31.24 -2.63 14.96
N GLU A 337 32.03 -2.41 13.92
CA GLU A 337 31.56 -2.55 12.53
C GLU A 337 31.34 -4.04 12.21
N LEU A 338 30.10 -4.42 11.93
CA LEU A 338 29.69 -5.79 11.58
C LEU A 338 29.78 -6.05 10.08
N ALA A 339 29.41 -5.06 9.27
CA ALA A 339 29.43 -5.14 7.81
C ALA A 339 29.61 -3.75 7.19
N VAL A 340 30.20 -3.70 6.00
CA VAL A 340 30.45 -2.44 5.28
C VAL A 340 30.09 -2.63 3.81
N ALA A 341 29.19 -1.79 3.31
CA ALA A 341 29.05 -1.50 1.89
C ALA A 341 29.69 -0.14 1.59
N THR A 342 30.16 0.06 0.36
CA THR A 342 30.77 1.33 -0.06
C THR A 342 30.28 1.72 -1.44
N ARG A 343 29.80 2.96 -1.56
CA ARG A 343 29.51 3.61 -2.85
C ARG A 343 30.37 4.87 -2.94
N PRO A 344 31.55 4.82 -3.61
CA PRO A 344 32.40 5.99 -3.71
C PRO A 344 31.68 7.19 -4.35
N GLY A 345 31.87 8.37 -3.77
CA GLY A 345 31.24 9.61 -4.26
C GLY A 345 29.75 9.75 -3.95
N PHE A 346 29.15 8.83 -3.18
CA PHE A 346 27.81 8.98 -2.61
C PHE A 346 27.92 9.61 -1.23
N SER A 347 27.14 10.66 -0.97
CA SER A 347 27.19 11.43 0.29
C SER A 347 25.86 11.29 1.03
N PRO A 348 25.64 10.17 1.77
CA PRO A 348 24.34 9.85 2.33
C PRO A 348 23.82 10.96 3.26
N THR A 349 22.52 11.26 3.17
CA THR A 349 21.83 12.30 3.94
C THR A 349 20.73 11.77 4.83
N ASP A 350 20.14 10.62 4.47
CA ASP A 350 19.13 9.91 5.25
C ASP A 350 19.12 8.41 4.94
N ALA A 351 18.49 7.62 5.81
CA ALA A 351 18.33 6.18 5.63
C ALA A 351 17.03 5.64 6.23
N THR A 352 16.43 4.64 5.58
CA THR A 352 15.29 3.90 6.14
C THR A 352 15.28 2.46 5.67
N PHE A 353 14.60 1.58 6.41
CA PHE A 353 14.28 0.23 5.94
C PHE A 353 12.89 0.23 5.34
N ASP A 354 12.70 -0.50 4.23
CA ASP A 354 11.37 -0.79 3.71
C ASP A 354 10.73 -1.99 4.42
N VAL A 355 9.44 -2.23 4.12
CA VAL A 355 8.66 -3.34 4.70
C VAL A 355 9.15 -4.73 4.27
N LEU A 356 9.98 -4.83 3.23
CA LEU A 356 10.58 -6.09 2.77
C LEU A 356 11.91 -6.37 3.49
N GLY A 357 12.46 -5.37 4.19
CA GLY A 357 13.71 -5.45 4.94
C GLY A 357 14.94 -5.04 4.15
N TYR A 358 14.79 -4.40 2.99
CA TYR A 358 15.91 -3.72 2.34
C TYR A 358 16.19 -2.39 3.03
N LEU A 359 17.46 -2.03 3.06
CA LEU A 359 17.92 -0.74 3.58
C LEU A 359 18.11 0.24 2.42
N TRP A 360 17.64 1.46 2.61
CA TRP A 360 17.67 2.53 1.62
C TRP A 360 18.44 3.72 2.14
N PHE A 361 19.25 4.34 1.29
CA PHE A 361 19.93 5.60 1.53
C PHE A 361 19.67 6.56 0.38
N VAL A 362 19.73 7.86 0.67
CA VAL A 362 19.69 8.91 -0.36
C VAL A 362 20.84 9.89 -0.17
N ASP A 363 21.24 10.58 -1.23
CA ASP A 363 22.13 11.74 -1.13
C ASP A 363 21.50 13.01 -1.72
N SER A 364 22.12 14.15 -1.40
CA SER A 364 21.66 15.46 -1.86
C SER A 364 21.74 15.66 -3.37
N ASP A 365 22.44 14.79 -4.10
CA ASP A 365 22.60 14.88 -5.55
C ASP A 365 21.51 14.11 -6.31
N GLY A 366 20.62 13.41 -5.58
CA GLY A 366 19.49 12.70 -6.17
C GLY A 366 19.78 11.24 -6.50
N HIS A 367 20.74 10.61 -5.82
CA HIS A 367 20.93 9.15 -5.93
C HIS A 367 20.17 8.45 -4.81
N LEU A 368 19.40 7.42 -5.16
CA LEU A 368 18.75 6.48 -4.24
C LEU A 368 19.50 5.15 -4.27
N VAL A 369 19.91 4.65 -3.11
CA VAL A 369 20.75 3.45 -2.98
C VAL A 369 20.03 2.40 -2.14
N ARG A 370 19.80 1.22 -2.72
CA ARG A 370 19.31 0.01 -2.03
C ARG A 370 20.49 -0.83 -1.56
N VAL A 371 20.42 -1.31 -0.33
CA VAL A 371 21.37 -2.24 0.29
C VAL A 371 20.62 -3.51 0.72
N ASP A 372 21.11 -4.67 0.27
CA ASP A 372 20.70 -5.99 0.78
C ASP A 372 21.59 -6.35 1.99
N PRO A 373 21.06 -6.27 3.23
CA PRO A 373 21.85 -6.44 4.45
C PRO A 373 22.28 -7.90 4.70
N ARG A 374 21.68 -8.90 4.03
CA ARG A 374 22.03 -10.32 4.21
C ARG A 374 23.31 -10.74 3.48
N ARG A 375 23.73 -9.97 2.49
CA ARG A 375 24.90 -10.33 1.68
C ARG A 375 26.17 -9.96 2.44
N ASP A 376 27.22 -10.75 2.21
CA ASP A 376 28.56 -10.46 2.72
C ASP A 376 29.56 -10.41 1.55
N PRO A 377 30.04 -9.21 1.14
CA PRO A 377 29.62 -7.90 1.65
C PRO A 377 28.18 -7.55 1.23
N PRO A 378 27.52 -6.60 1.91
CA PRO A 378 26.17 -6.17 1.56
C PRO A 378 26.09 -5.70 0.09
N ALA A 379 25.07 -6.13 -0.64
CA ALA A 379 24.94 -5.83 -2.07
C ALA A 379 24.25 -4.48 -2.27
N VAL A 380 24.76 -3.69 -3.21
CA VAL A 380 24.31 -2.31 -3.47
C VAL A 380 23.70 -2.19 -4.87
N ALA A 381 22.53 -1.57 -4.96
CA ALA A 381 21.92 -1.13 -6.21
C ALA A 381 21.62 0.37 -6.14
N GLU A 382 21.69 1.06 -7.27
CA GLU A 382 21.56 2.52 -7.36
C GLU A 382 20.53 2.90 -8.41
N PHE A 383 19.74 3.93 -8.08
CA PHE A 383 18.67 4.48 -8.89
C PHE A 383 18.79 6.01 -8.89
N ASP A 384 18.72 6.62 -10.07
CA ASP A 384 18.72 8.08 -10.19
C ASP A 384 17.31 8.61 -9.96
N VAL A 385 17.13 9.47 -8.96
CA VAL A 385 15.87 10.18 -8.74
C VAL A 385 15.59 11.07 -9.96
N PRO A 386 14.39 11.00 -10.57
CA PRO A 386 14.09 11.74 -11.79
C PRO A 386 14.21 13.25 -11.61
N TYR A 387 14.39 13.92 -12.75
CA TYR A 387 14.72 15.34 -12.84
C TYR A 387 16.11 15.64 -12.23
N ALA A 388 16.76 16.74 -12.64
CA ALA A 388 17.98 17.20 -11.97
C ALA A 388 17.62 17.86 -10.62
N CYS A 389 16.91 17.12 -9.75
CA CYS A 389 16.47 17.53 -8.43
C CYS A 389 17.58 17.29 -7.43
N TYR A 390 18.17 18.39 -6.96
CA TYR A 390 19.15 18.41 -5.89
C TYR A 390 18.44 18.66 -4.56
N LEU A 391 19.15 18.48 -3.44
CA LEU A 391 18.61 18.56 -2.08
C LEU A 391 17.54 17.48 -1.81
N THR A 392 17.81 16.27 -2.29
CA THR A 392 17.04 15.07 -1.92
C THR A 392 17.58 14.53 -0.59
N GLU A 393 16.98 14.95 0.52
CA GLU A 393 17.61 14.81 1.85
C GLU A 393 16.86 13.95 2.85
N HIS A 394 15.66 13.45 2.51
CA HIS A 394 14.83 12.70 3.45
C HIS A 394 14.13 11.54 2.77
N LEU A 395 14.02 10.43 3.51
CA LEU A 395 13.37 9.20 3.07
C LEU A 395 12.25 8.77 4.02
N ALA A 396 11.25 8.12 3.45
CA ALA A 396 10.29 7.30 4.17
C ALA A 396 9.95 6.07 3.34
N SER A 397 9.33 5.08 3.94
CA SER A 397 8.80 3.91 3.24
C SER A 397 7.44 3.55 3.80
N ASP A 398 6.53 3.11 2.94
CA ASP A 398 5.21 2.64 3.38
C ASP A 398 5.18 1.12 3.61
N THR A 399 3.99 0.63 3.96
CA THR A 399 3.71 -0.78 4.21
C THR A 399 3.57 -1.64 2.96
N ARG A 400 3.63 -1.04 1.76
CA ARG A 400 3.69 -1.75 0.47
C ARG A 400 5.15 -1.99 0.06
N GLY A 401 6.08 -1.25 0.67
CA GLY A 401 7.51 -1.31 0.36
C GLY A 401 7.95 -0.23 -0.62
N HIS A 402 7.06 0.71 -0.96
CA HIS A 402 7.43 1.89 -1.73
C HIS A 402 8.35 2.79 -0.90
N VAL A 403 9.27 3.46 -1.58
CA VAL A 403 10.25 4.35 -0.95
C VAL A 403 10.05 5.76 -1.44
N PHE A 404 9.79 6.68 -0.51
CA PHE A 404 9.50 8.07 -0.80
C PHE A 404 10.72 8.95 -0.53
N ALA A 405 10.95 9.92 -1.40
CA ALA A 405 12.02 10.91 -1.23
C ALA A 405 11.52 12.34 -1.42
N SER A 406 11.98 13.27 -0.58
CA SER A 406 11.67 14.70 -0.68
C SER A 406 12.73 15.45 -1.48
N GLY A 407 12.39 16.03 -2.64
CA GLY A 407 13.31 16.81 -3.48
C GLY A 407 13.18 18.32 -3.27
N GLY A 408 14.08 18.90 -2.46
CA GLY A 408 14.02 20.30 -2.05
C GLY A 408 14.16 21.31 -3.19
N SER A 409 15.06 21.10 -4.16
CA SER A 409 15.32 22.10 -5.21
C SER A 409 14.23 22.19 -6.27
N CYS A 410 13.34 21.20 -6.34
CA CYS A 410 12.31 21.09 -7.36
C CYS A 410 10.89 21.00 -6.77
N ASN A 411 10.76 21.12 -5.44
CA ASN A 411 9.50 21.13 -4.71
C ASN A 411 8.63 19.92 -5.05
N ARG A 412 9.20 18.72 -4.97
CA ARG A 412 8.55 17.47 -5.31
C ARG A 412 8.76 16.40 -4.25
N VAL A 413 7.80 15.48 -4.21
CA VAL A 413 7.95 14.18 -3.57
C VAL A 413 8.02 13.14 -4.68
N PHE A 414 8.91 12.18 -4.50
CA PHE A 414 9.10 11.02 -5.36
C PHE A 414 8.60 9.77 -4.66
N ASP A 415 7.93 8.91 -5.39
CA ASP A 415 7.57 7.55 -5.00
C ASP A 415 8.35 6.58 -5.90
N PHE A 416 9.20 5.75 -5.30
CA PHE A 416 9.91 4.70 -5.99
C PHE A 416 9.29 3.34 -5.66
N ASP A 417 8.84 2.64 -6.70
CA ASP A 417 8.39 1.26 -6.61
C ASP A 417 9.57 0.31 -6.83
N PRO A 418 10.03 -0.43 -5.79
CA PRO A 418 11.17 -1.34 -5.93
C PRO A 418 10.89 -2.60 -6.75
N VAL A 419 9.63 -2.88 -7.08
CA VAL A 419 9.20 -4.04 -7.89
C VAL A 419 9.36 -3.74 -9.36
N THR A 420 8.79 -2.62 -9.80
CA THR A 420 8.88 -2.17 -11.20
C THR A 420 10.15 -1.36 -11.48
N GLU A 421 10.85 -0.92 -10.44
CA GLU A 421 12.01 -0.02 -10.51
C GLU A 421 11.66 1.31 -11.22
N THR A 422 10.44 1.79 -11.01
CA THR A 422 9.94 3.03 -11.60
C THR A 422 9.67 4.11 -10.55
N PHE A 423 9.65 5.36 -11.02
CA PHE A 423 9.35 6.52 -10.20
C PHE A 423 8.06 7.17 -10.64
N ASP A 424 7.21 7.51 -9.68
CA ASP A 424 6.18 8.54 -9.80
C ASP A 424 6.57 9.78 -8.98
N SER A 425 5.94 10.92 -9.22
CA SER A 425 6.19 12.12 -8.42
C SER A 425 5.06 13.15 -8.46
N VAL A 426 4.88 13.82 -7.32
CA VAL A 426 3.87 14.86 -7.14
C VAL A 426 4.53 16.19 -6.73
N PRO A 427 4.16 17.33 -7.36
CA PRO A 427 4.61 18.63 -6.90
C PRO A 427 3.97 18.96 -5.55
N VAL A 428 4.77 19.51 -4.64
CA VAL A 428 4.36 19.92 -3.29
C VAL A 428 4.74 21.39 -3.05
N PHE A 429 4.41 21.89 -1.86
CA PHE A 429 4.80 23.24 -1.45
C PHE A 429 6.33 23.40 -1.41
N GLU A 430 6.81 24.64 -1.40
CA GLU A 430 8.23 24.94 -1.54
C GLU A 430 9.09 24.33 -0.44
N ALA A 431 10.32 23.95 -0.81
CA ALA A 431 11.36 23.42 0.07
C ALA A 431 10.88 22.27 0.99
N PRO A 432 10.41 21.14 0.43
CA PRO A 432 10.09 19.96 1.23
C PRO A 432 11.34 19.46 1.99
N ARG A 433 11.09 18.96 3.20
CA ARG A 433 12.06 18.46 4.18
C ARG A 433 11.62 17.08 4.66
N GLY A 434 11.62 16.84 5.97
CA GLY A 434 11.28 15.54 6.55
C GLY A 434 9.93 15.02 6.08
N ILE A 435 9.91 13.70 5.89
CA ILE A 435 8.80 12.96 5.29
C ILE A 435 8.46 11.77 6.19
N LEU A 436 7.17 11.47 6.30
CA LEU A 436 6.65 10.32 7.04
C LEU A 436 5.58 9.63 6.20
N ALA A 437 5.77 8.34 5.95
CA ALA A 437 4.77 7.50 5.30
C ALA A 437 3.98 6.68 6.34
N THR A 438 2.69 6.54 6.09
CA THR A 438 1.77 5.62 6.78
C THR A 438 1.17 4.69 5.73
N GLU A 439 0.23 3.82 6.10
CA GLU A 439 -0.38 2.88 5.16
C GLU A 439 -1.08 3.57 3.98
N SER A 440 -1.70 4.73 4.21
CA SER A 440 -2.50 5.42 3.19
C SER A 440 -2.19 6.91 3.03
N THR A 441 -1.35 7.47 3.89
CA THR A 441 -1.03 8.91 3.88
C THR A 441 0.46 9.17 3.97
N LEU A 442 0.89 10.25 3.33
CA LEU A 442 2.24 10.77 3.38
C LEU A 442 2.21 12.19 3.94
N TRP A 443 3.13 12.48 4.84
CA TRP A 443 3.26 13.76 5.49
C TRP A 443 4.61 14.38 5.14
N VAL A 444 4.61 15.66 4.80
CA VAL A 444 5.82 16.39 4.39
C VAL A 444 5.93 17.70 5.13
N ALA A 445 7.00 17.87 5.89
CA ALA A 445 7.39 19.13 6.49
C ALA A 445 8.07 20.04 5.46
N HIS A 446 7.95 21.36 5.64
CA HIS A 446 8.55 22.35 4.75
C HIS A 446 9.31 23.43 5.53
N ALA A 447 10.44 23.87 4.99
CA ALA A 447 11.34 24.86 5.60
C ALA A 447 10.74 26.26 5.81
N ALA A 448 9.49 26.50 5.39
CA ALA A 448 8.78 27.77 5.53
C ALA A 448 7.59 27.68 6.50
N GLY A 449 7.55 26.65 7.36
CA GLY A 449 6.47 26.49 8.33
C GLY A 449 5.21 25.92 7.69
N TYR A 450 5.33 25.00 6.74
CA TYR A 450 4.19 24.32 6.14
C TYR A 450 4.24 22.82 6.42
N LEU A 451 3.05 22.21 6.45
CA LEU A 451 2.86 20.77 6.52
C LEU A 451 1.92 20.33 5.39
N THR A 452 2.35 19.39 4.57
CA THR A 452 1.52 18.82 3.50
C THR A 452 1.10 17.39 3.84
N GLU A 453 -0.19 17.08 3.66
CA GLU A 453 -0.75 15.72 3.70
C GLU A 453 -1.05 15.28 2.26
N LEU A 454 -0.64 14.07 1.91
CA LEU A 454 -0.89 13.46 0.61
C LEU A 454 -1.49 12.05 0.74
N ASP A 455 -2.30 11.67 -0.25
CA ASP A 455 -2.58 10.28 -0.58
C ASP A 455 -1.31 9.64 -1.19
N VAL A 456 -1.11 8.33 -0.96
CA VAL A 456 0.01 7.55 -1.53
C VAL A 456 -0.37 6.71 -2.75
N ALA A 457 -1.66 6.47 -2.98
CA ALA A 457 -2.14 5.63 -4.08
C ALA A 457 -3.52 6.10 -4.60
N PRO A 458 -3.59 6.86 -5.70
CA PRO A 458 -2.47 7.52 -6.38
C PRO A 458 -1.92 8.68 -5.55
N MET A 459 -0.68 9.09 -5.82
CA MET A 459 -0.09 10.24 -5.14
C MET A 459 -0.86 11.53 -5.42
N ARG A 460 -1.42 12.14 -4.38
CA ARG A 460 -2.18 13.37 -4.50
C ARG A 460 -2.09 14.23 -3.26
N VAL A 461 -1.78 15.52 -3.41
CA VAL A 461 -1.87 16.48 -2.31
C VAL A 461 -3.33 16.62 -1.86
N ARG A 462 -3.61 16.23 -0.62
CA ARG A 462 -4.92 16.44 0.03
C ARG A 462 -5.04 17.86 0.54
N ARG A 463 -4.04 18.32 1.27
CA ARG A 463 -3.98 19.67 1.84
C ARG A 463 -2.56 20.08 2.19
N THR A 464 -2.33 21.39 2.18
CA THR A 464 -1.16 22.03 2.77
C THR A 464 -1.64 22.99 3.85
N ILE A 465 -1.05 22.87 5.03
CA ILE A 465 -1.36 23.63 6.24
C ILE A 465 -0.22 24.61 6.46
N ASP A 466 -0.54 25.91 6.41
CA ASP A 466 0.35 26.96 6.89
C ASP A 466 0.40 26.88 8.41
N LEU A 467 1.57 26.70 9.02
CA LEU A 467 1.68 26.57 10.46
C LEU A 467 1.74 27.93 11.16
N ALA A 468 1.89 29.06 10.45
CA ALA A 468 2.10 30.40 11.01
C ALA A 468 0.85 31.00 11.67
N PHE A 469 0.42 30.39 12.78
CA PHE A 469 -0.77 30.78 13.55
C PHE A 469 -0.48 31.74 14.72
N ASP A 470 0.76 31.78 15.23
CA ASP A 470 1.20 32.71 16.28
C ASP A 470 2.71 33.03 16.20
N ASP A 471 3.19 33.92 17.08
CA ASP A 471 4.60 34.37 17.13
C ASP A 471 5.60 33.29 17.60
N ARG A 472 5.13 32.11 18.02
CA ARG A 472 5.94 30.99 18.55
C ARG A 472 5.94 29.77 17.63
N VAL A 473 5.44 29.85 16.41
CA VAL A 473 5.45 28.73 15.45
C VAL A 473 6.86 28.52 14.86
N PRO A 474 7.27 27.26 14.58
CA PRO A 474 8.47 27.01 13.80
C PRO A 474 8.38 27.63 12.40
N PHE A 475 9.28 28.57 12.12
CA PHE A 475 9.47 29.15 10.78
C PHE A 475 10.14 28.16 9.84
N ASP A 476 11.08 27.35 10.34
CA ASP A 476 11.82 26.35 9.56
C ASP A 476 11.46 24.96 10.06
N THR A 477 10.44 24.33 9.43
CA THR A 477 9.97 22.99 9.84
C THR A 477 10.81 21.93 9.12
N THR A 478 11.46 21.07 9.91
CA THR A 478 12.45 20.11 9.44
C THR A 478 11.93 18.68 9.43
N GLY A 479 10.98 18.32 10.29
CA GLY A 479 10.39 16.98 10.33
C GLY A 479 8.95 16.94 10.79
N VAL A 480 8.32 15.80 10.51
CA VAL A 480 6.96 15.45 10.91
C VAL A 480 6.88 14.02 11.44
N THR A 481 6.09 13.80 12.49
CA THR A 481 5.65 12.48 12.95
C THR A 481 4.17 12.54 13.35
N LEU A 482 3.56 11.41 13.75
CA LEU A 482 2.21 11.39 14.33
C LEU A 482 2.25 10.89 15.78
N ASP A 483 1.24 11.24 16.56
CA ASP A 483 0.99 10.61 17.87
C ASP A 483 -0.10 9.54 17.80
N ARG A 484 -0.38 8.88 18.93
CA ARG A 484 -1.41 7.82 19.02
C ARG A 484 -2.84 8.29 18.77
N THR A 485 -3.07 9.59 18.72
CA THR A 485 -4.37 10.17 18.35
C THR A 485 -4.46 10.47 16.86
N GLY A 486 -3.39 10.24 16.10
CA GLY A 486 -3.27 10.60 14.69
C GLY A 486 -2.99 12.09 14.47
N ALA A 487 -2.68 12.85 15.54
CA ALA A 487 -2.32 14.25 15.38
C ALA A 487 -0.87 14.37 14.92
N ALA A 488 -0.62 15.28 14.00
CA ALA A 488 0.71 15.51 13.47
C ALA A 488 1.54 16.35 14.45
N TRP A 489 2.81 15.99 14.58
CA TRP A 489 3.80 16.72 15.35
C TRP A 489 4.91 17.17 14.42
N THR A 490 5.21 18.46 14.44
CA THR A 490 6.25 19.04 13.61
C THR A 490 7.37 19.60 14.48
N VAL A 491 8.58 19.60 13.93
CA VAL A 491 9.76 20.13 14.61
C VAL A 491 10.37 21.22 13.76
N GLY A 492 10.81 22.31 14.37
CA GLY A 492 11.49 23.37 13.65
C GLY A 492 12.04 24.49 14.52
N GLY A 493 12.64 25.49 13.88
CA GLY A 493 13.19 26.67 14.56
C GLY A 493 12.32 27.92 14.39
N ASN A 494 12.21 28.76 15.43
CA ASN A 494 11.45 30.02 15.39
C ASN A 494 12.07 31.14 14.54
N THR A 495 13.40 31.21 14.40
CA THR A 495 14.10 32.29 13.69
C THR A 495 15.09 31.81 12.62
N GLY A 496 15.24 30.48 12.48
CA GLY A 496 16.24 29.85 11.63
C GLY A 496 17.68 29.97 12.17
N GLY A 497 18.55 29.04 11.75
CA GLY A 497 19.98 29.04 12.09
C GLY A 497 20.33 28.47 13.48
N ALA A 498 21.62 28.47 13.81
CA ALA A 498 22.19 27.71 14.93
C ALA A 498 21.76 28.16 16.33
N THR A 499 21.24 29.39 16.49
CA THR A 499 20.77 29.93 17.76
C THR A 499 19.25 29.97 17.86
N SER A 500 18.55 29.42 16.87
CA SER A 500 17.09 29.37 16.85
C SER A 500 16.62 28.47 18.00
N VAL A 501 15.63 28.93 18.77
CA VAL A 501 14.97 28.06 19.75
C VAL A 501 14.23 26.99 18.97
N GLY A 502 14.46 25.73 19.32
CA GLY A 502 13.75 24.60 18.74
C GLY A 502 12.35 24.51 19.31
N LEU A 503 11.42 24.12 18.47
CA LEU A 503 10.00 24.03 18.77
C LEU A 503 9.47 22.70 18.28
N VAL A 504 8.67 22.06 19.12
CA VAL A 504 7.93 20.85 18.79
C VAL A 504 6.45 21.18 18.90
N SER A 505 5.76 21.26 17.75
CA SER A 505 4.41 21.78 17.64
C SER A 505 3.43 20.68 17.25
N ARG A 506 2.37 20.54 18.05
CA ARG A 506 1.25 19.63 17.76
C ARG A 506 0.24 20.32 16.87
N VAL A 507 -0.07 19.72 15.73
CA VAL A 507 -0.97 20.23 14.70
C VAL A 507 -2.29 19.46 14.74
N ASP A 508 -3.38 20.18 14.90
CA ASP A 508 -4.71 19.66 14.57
C ASP A 508 -4.91 19.80 13.06
N VAL A 509 -4.92 18.66 12.38
CA VAL A 509 -4.99 18.53 10.92
C VAL A 509 -6.33 19.01 10.37
N GLU A 510 -7.42 18.75 11.11
CA GLU A 510 -8.77 19.09 10.68
C GLU A 510 -9.07 20.56 10.95
N ALA A 511 -8.71 21.04 12.13
CA ALA A 511 -8.82 22.46 12.45
C ALA A 511 -7.79 23.33 11.69
N ARG A 512 -6.74 22.71 11.14
CA ARG A 512 -5.60 23.37 10.50
C ARG A 512 -5.04 24.44 11.43
N SER A 513 -4.60 24.02 12.61
CA SER A 513 -4.07 24.93 13.63
C SER A 513 -3.04 24.23 14.50
N VAL A 514 -2.03 24.98 14.93
CA VAL A 514 -1.14 24.53 16.02
C VAL A 514 -1.91 24.59 17.33
N THR A 515 -1.95 23.47 18.05
CA THR A 515 -2.69 23.32 19.32
C THR A 515 -1.80 23.46 20.54
N ASP A 516 -0.54 23.05 20.43
CA ASP A 516 0.44 23.08 21.51
C ASP A 516 1.84 23.22 20.92
N THR A 517 2.73 23.89 21.65
CA THR A 517 4.15 24.02 21.28
C THR A 517 5.02 23.83 22.51
N VAL A 518 6.03 22.98 22.39
CA VAL A 518 7.04 22.71 23.42
C VAL A 518 8.38 23.29 22.96
N ASP A 519 8.98 24.14 23.79
CA ASP A 519 10.33 24.66 23.54
C ASP A 519 11.35 23.55 23.83
N VAL A 520 12.31 23.32 22.93
CA VAL A 520 13.39 22.33 23.07
C VAL A 520 14.76 23.00 22.84
N GLY A 521 15.83 22.19 22.74
CA GLY A 521 17.19 22.69 22.49
C GLY A 521 17.34 23.52 21.20
N LEU A 522 18.49 24.14 21.02
CA LEU A 522 18.76 25.07 19.93
C LEU A 522 19.00 24.36 18.59
N ALA A 523 18.43 24.91 17.51
CA ALA A 523 18.56 24.42 16.14
C ALA A 523 18.28 22.91 15.99
N PRO A 524 17.01 22.50 16.11
CA PRO A 524 16.63 21.09 16.09
C PRO A 524 16.83 20.46 14.71
N THR A 525 17.28 19.20 14.70
CA THR A 525 17.74 18.47 13.51
C THR A 525 17.10 17.09 13.41
N VAL A 526 15.81 17.03 13.12
CA VAL A 526 15.14 15.75 12.86
C VAL A 526 15.12 15.42 11.37
N HIS A 527 15.31 14.15 11.07
CA HIS A 527 15.17 13.54 9.75
C HIS A 527 14.33 12.27 9.92
N GLY A 528 13.42 11.98 8.99
CA GLY A 528 12.56 10.78 9.05
C GLY A 528 11.60 10.71 10.25
N ASP A 529 11.29 9.49 10.69
CA ASP A 529 10.41 9.21 11.85
C ASP A 529 11.18 9.25 13.18
N PHE A 530 11.05 10.38 13.88
CA PHE A 530 11.67 10.63 15.18
C PHE A 530 10.79 10.23 16.38
N SER A 531 9.72 9.48 16.12
CA SER A 531 8.91 8.80 17.14
C SER A 531 9.20 7.28 17.20
N GLY A 532 9.62 6.69 16.07
CA GLY A 532 9.76 5.23 15.90
C GLY A 532 8.45 4.50 15.69
N ALA A 533 7.34 5.23 15.52
CA ALA A 533 6.03 4.64 15.36
C ALA A 533 5.87 3.79 14.11
N ALA A 534 6.52 4.17 13.00
CA ALA A 534 6.53 3.35 11.80
C ALA A 534 7.08 1.93 12.09
N ARG A 535 7.90 1.79 13.14
CA ARG A 535 8.57 0.55 13.53
C ARG A 535 8.06 -0.07 14.83
N ARG A 536 7.07 0.54 15.48
CA ARG A 536 6.49 -0.04 16.69
C ARG A 536 5.60 -1.24 16.36
N GLY A 537 5.80 -2.31 17.13
CA GLY A 537 5.15 -3.58 16.92
C GLY A 537 6.02 -4.57 16.15
N GLY A 538 5.39 -5.47 15.40
CA GLY A 538 6.10 -6.43 14.57
C GLY A 538 5.18 -7.32 13.74
N PHE A 539 5.73 -7.85 12.66
CA PHE A 539 5.08 -8.90 11.87
C PHE A 539 5.07 -10.21 12.65
N HIS A 540 4.01 -10.99 12.48
CA HIS A 540 4.03 -12.40 12.86
C HIS A 540 5.18 -13.09 12.13
N ASP A 541 5.79 -14.10 12.76
CA ASP A 541 6.90 -14.85 12.18
C ASP A 541 6.46 -15.77 11.02
N MET A 542 5.17 -16.13 10.98
CA MET A 542 4.58 -17.01 9.99
C MET A 542 3.10 -16.74 9.77
N GLY A 543 2.63 -16.95 8.55
CA GLY A 543 1.21 -17.04 8.21
C GLY A 543 1.00 -17.99 7.03
N GLU A 544 -0.21 -18.53 6.91
CA GLU A 544 -0.56 -19.49 5.86
C GLU A 544 -1.95 -19.23 5.27
N ALA A 545 -2.13 -19.63 4.01
CA ALA A 545 -3.42 -19.63 3.33
C ALA A 545 -3.50 -20.81 2.35
N THR A 546 -4.71 -21.24 2.03
CA THR A 546 -4.95 -22.38 1.14
C THR A 546 -5.94 -22.05 0.03
N HIS A 547 -5.70 -22.57 -1.17
CA HIS A 547 -6.61 -22.41 -2.31
C HIS A 547 -6.69 -23.68 -3.15
N VAL A 548 -7.88 -23.98 -3.66
CA VAL A 548 -8.14 -25.18 -4.47
C VAL A 548 -8.21 -24.83 -5.95
N PHE A 549 -7.36 -25.46 -6.75
CA PHE A 549 -7.33 -25.35 -8.20
C PHE A 549 -8.02 -26.56 -8.84
N GLY A 550 -8.94 -26.30 -9.77
CA GLY A 550 -9.56 -27.30 -10.63
C GLY A 550 -8.93 -27.29 -12.03
N GLY A 551 -8.67 -28.47 -12.58
CA GLY A 551 -8.22 -28.64 -13.96
C GLY A 551 -9.36 -28.97 -14.94
N CYS A 552 -9.04 -29.65 -16.03
CA CYS A 552 -9.98 -30.14 -17.03
C CYS A 552 -10.65 -31.50 -16.67
N GLY A 553 -10.77 -31.82 -15.39
CA GLY A 553 -11.28 -33.13 -14.93
C GLY A 553 -10.25 -34.24 -15.13
N ALA A 554 -10.67 -35.44 -15.56
CA ALA A 554 -9.81 -36.64 -15.62
C ALA A 554 -8.60 -36.53 -16.57
N GLY A 555 -8.63 -35.62 -17.55
CA GLY A 555 -7.55 -35.40 -18.51
C GLY A 555 -6.52 -34.35 -18.09
N THR A 556 -6.54 -33.91 -16.83
CA THR A 556 -5.63 -32.88 -16.32
C THR A 556 -4.23 -33.43 -16.08
N GLY A 557 -3.22 -32.89 -16.76
CA GLY A 557 -1.82 -33.11 -16.42
C GLY A 557 -1.29 -31.90 -15.64
N TRP A 558 -1.06 -32.05 -14.33
CA TRP A 558 -0.52 -30.97 -13.50
C TRP A 558 0.98 -30.82 -13.74
N GLU A 559 1.44 -29.63 -14.14
CA GLU A 559 2.83 -29.45 -14.56
C GLU A 559 3.67 -28.68 -13.55
N ARG A 560 3.21 -27.48 -13.18
CA ARG A 560 4.04 -26.50 -12.46
C ARG A 560 3.20 -25.57 -11.58
N ILE A 561 3.83 -25.07 -10.51
CA ILE A 561 3.32 -23.95 -9.71
C ILE A 561 4.20 -22.74 -9.96
N HIS A 562 3.57 -21.65 -10.35
CA HIS A 562 4.18 -20.36 -10.56
C HIS A 562 3.88 -19.49 -9.34
N VAL A 563 4.91 -19.07 -8.63
CA VAL A 563 4.80 -18.18 -7.48
C VAL A 563 5.41 -16.84 -7.85
N ASP A 564 4.62 -15.78 -7.68
CA ASP A 564 5.10 -14.40 -7.79
C ASP A 564 5.11 -13.79 -6.39
N ALA A 565 6.31 -13.51 -5.88
CA ALA A 565 6.49 -13.10 -4.50
C ALA A 565 7.71 -12.19 -4.32
N LEU A 566 7.56 -11.19 -3.45
CA LEU A 566 8.60 -10.30 -2.97
C LEU A 566 9.03 -10.77 -1.59
N THR A 567 10.08 -11.57 -1.54
CA THR A 567 10.49 -12.23 -0.29
C THR A 567 11.37 -11.37 0.60
N GLY A 568 12.05 -10.39 0.01
CA GLY A 568 12.99 -9.53 0.72
C GLY A 568 14.19 -10.27 1.34
N PRO A 569 15.05 -9.55 2.08
CA PRO A 569 16.19 -10.13 2.77
C PRO A 569 15.84 -10.93 4.02
N PHE A 570 14.60 -11.06 4.45
CA PHE A 570 14.32 -11.85 5.65
C PHE A 570 13.16 -12.83 5.47
N GLY A 571 12.47 -12.75 4.35
CA GLY A 571 11.31 -13.57 4.08
C GLY A 571 11.59 -14.78 3.21
N GLU A 572 10.63 -15.70 3.27
CA GLU A 572 10.53 -16.91 2.47
C GLU A 572 9.04 -17.21 2.21
N VAL A 573 8.72 -17.73 1.03
CA VAL A 573 7.41 -18.28 0.69
C VAL A 573 7.58 -19.77 0.41
N ALA A 574 7.05 -20.61 1.29
CA ALA A 574 6.99 -22.06 1.09
C ALA A 574 5.66 -22.46 0.45
N VAL A 575 5.71 -23.47 -0.41
CA VAL A 575 4.54 -24.02 -1.11
C VAL A 575 4.43 -25.50 -0.78
N ASP A 576 3.30 -25.86 -0.21
CA ASP A 576 2.89 -27.25 -0.04
C ASP A 576 1.63 -27.51 -0.88
N ILE A 577 1.42 -28.77 -1.25
CA ILE A 577 0.25 -29.20 -1.99
C ILE A 577 -0.36 -30.45 -1.39
N ARG A 578 -1.63 -30.67 -1.68
CA ARG A 578 -2.24 -31.99 -1.65
C ARG A 578 -3.11 -32.17 -2.88
N HIS A 579 -3.16 -33.40 -3.38
CA HIS A 579 -3.91 -33.79 -4.57
C HIS A 579 -4.95 -34.83 -4.23
N ALA A 580 -6.13 -34.72 -4.84
CA ALA A 580 -7.22 -35.67 -4.67
C ALA A 580 -8.07 -35.78 -5.94
N ALA A 581 -8.90 -36.82 -6.02
CA ALA A 581 -9.79 -37.04 -7.16
C ALA A 581 -10.89 -35.97 -7.30
N ASP A 582 -11.29 -35.36 -6.18
CA ASP A 582 -12.28 -34.29 -6.09
C ASP A 582 -12.07 -33.50 -4.79
N VAL A 583 -12.83 -32.40 -4.62
CA VAL A 583 -12.72 -31.50 -3.47
C VAL A 583 -13.07 -32.20 -2.16
N ASP A 584 -14.05 -33.11 -2.16
CA ASP A 584 -14.50 -33.82 -0.95
C ASP A 584 -13.39 -34.76 -0.41
N ALA A 585 -12.56 -35.30 -1.30
CA ALA A 585 -11.45 -36.19 -0.96
C ALA A 585 -10.19 -35.45 -0.43
N LEU A 586 -10.07 -34.12 -0.60
CA LEU A 586 -8.89 -33.35 -0.17
C LEU A 586 -8.62 -33.46 1.33
N GLY A 587 -9.67 -33.50 2.15
CA GLY A 587 -9.55 -33.59 3.61
C GLY A 587 -8.79 -34.84 4.11
N ALA A 588 -8.70 -35.89 3.30
CA ALA A 588 -7.96 -37.12 3.60
C ALA A 588 -6.57 -37.18 2.94
N ALA A 589 -6.28 -36.29 1.98
CA ALA A 589 -4.99 -36.22 1.30
C ALA A 589 -3.93 -35.58 2.22
N SER A 590 -2.68 -36.04 2.09
CA SER A 590 -1.56 -35.53 2.87
C SER A 590 -0.88 -34.36 2.15
N TRP A 591 -0.45 -33.37 2.92
CA TRP A 591 0.40 -32.29 2.44
C TRP A 591 1.79 -32.80 2.04
N VAL A 592 2.27 -32.35 0.90
CA VAL A 592 3.60 -32.60 0.36
C VAL A 592 4.24 -31.26 0.06
N SER A 593 5.47 -31.05 0.53
CA SER A 593 6.19 -29.82 0.23
C SER A 593 6.75 -29.85 -1.18
N VAL A 594 6.47 -28.80 -1.95
CA VAL A 594 6.95 -28.62 -3.33
C VAL A 594 8.27 -27.85 -3.32
N GLY A 595 8.39 -26.85 -2.45
CA GLY A 595 9.58 -26.02 -2.35
C GLY A 595 9.39 -24.72 -1.59
N ALA A 596 10.46 -23.95 -1.47
CA ALA A 596 10.46 -22.64 -0.86
C ALA A 596 11.27 -21.63 -1.68
N ILE A 597 10.76 -20.41 -1.78
CA ILE A 597 11.35 -19.30 -2.53
C ILE A 597 11.69 -18.19 -1.53
N PRO A 598 12.97 -17.80 -1.40
CA PRO A 598 14.20 -18.51 -1.83
C PRO A 598 14.41 -19.85 -1.08
N PRO A 599 15.39 -20.71 -1.45
CA PRO A 599 16.39 -20.54 -2.51
C PRO A 599 15.94 -21.00 -3.89
N MET A 600 14.79 -21.68 -3.99
CA MET A 600 14.27 -22.10 -5.28
C MET A 600 13.80 -20.87 -6.07
N ARG A 601 13.58 -21.07 -7.36
CA ARG A 601 12.95 -20.09 -8.24
C ARG A 601 11.68 -20.69 -8.79
N SER A 602 10.65 -19.84 -8.90
CA SER A 602 9.47 -20.14 -9.69
C SER A 602 9.86 -20.35 -11.16
N PRO A 603 9.23 -21.29 -11.90
CA PRO A 603 8.21 -22.22 -11.42
C PRO A 603 8.75 -23.46 -10.70
N LEU A 604 7.94 -24.02 -9.81
CA LEU A 604 8.17 -25.27 -9.10
C LEU A 604 7.48 -26.42 -9.83
N GLY A 605 8.19 -27.52 -10.11
CA GLY A 605 7.62 -28.67 -10.83
C GLY A 605 6.67 -29.50 -9.97
N LEU A 606 5.61 -30.03 -10.60
CA LEU A 606 4.66 -30.95 -9.99
C LEU A 606 4.86 -32.37 -10.56
N ASP A 607 4.80 -33.36 -9.67
CA ASP A 607 4.76 -34.79 -10.02
C ASP A 607 3.52 -35.39 -9.36
N LEU A 608 2.39 -35.25 -10.05
CA LEU A 608 1.07 -35.63 -9.55
C LEU A 608 0.37 -36.61 -10.50
N PRO A 609 -0.52 -37.46 -9.98
CA PRO A 609 -1.40 -38.26 -10.82
C PRO A 609 -2.27 -37.41 -11.75
N GLU A 610 -2.62 -37.96 -12.91
CA GLU A 610 -3.56 -37.31 -13.83
C GLU A 610 -4.95 -37.13 -13.20
N GLY A 611 -5.56 -36.01 -13.54
CA GLY A 611 -6.91 -35.63 -13.15
C GLY A 611 -7.03 -35.04 -11.75
N GLY A 612 -8.27 -34.93 -11.28
CA GLY A 612 -8.57 -34.47 -9.92
C GLY A 612 -8.43 -32.97 -9.70
N VAL A 613 -8.14 -32.61 -8.46
CA VAL A 613 -7.95 -31.23 -7.98
C VAL A 613 -6.65 -31.14 -7.16
N VAL A 614 -6.06 -29.95 -7.14
CA VAL A 614 -4.88 -29.64 -6.31
C VAL A 614 -5.26 -28.53 -5.34
N GLU A 615 -5.02 -28.75 -4.07
CA GLU A 615 -5.05 -27.69 -3.07
C GLU A 615 -3.62 -27.26 -2.78
N VAL A 616 -3.38 -25.97 -2.93
CA VAL A 616 -2.10 -25.32 -2.66
C VAL A 616 -2.19 -24.63 -1.32
N ARG A 617 -1.20 -24.85 -0.46
CA ARG A 617 -0.94 -24.08 0.74
C ARG A 617 0.30 -23.24 0.53
N VAL A 618 0.17 -21.95 0.76
CA VAL A 618 1.30 -21.03 0.83
C VAL A 618 1.58 -20.71 2.30
N VAL A 619 2.86 -20.69 2.67
CA VAL A 619 3.32 -20.33 4.00
C VAL A 619 4.36 -19.23 3.86
N LEU A 620 4.02 -18.03 4.31
CA LEU A 620 4.94 -16.90 4.39
C LEU A 620 5.68 -16.99 5.73
N ARG A 621 6.99 -16.78 5.72
CA ARG A 621 7.85 -16.76 6.90
C ARG A 621 8.75 -15.55 6.87
N THR A 622 9.07 -14.99 8.03
CA THR A 622 10.10 -13.95 8.16
C THR A 622 11.00 -14.24 9.35
N ALA A 623 12.30 -13.98 9.19
CA ALA A 623 13.26 -13.95 10.30
C ALA A 623 13.32 -12.57 10.97
N SER A 624 12.58 -11.59 10.45
CA SER A 624 12.60 -10.21 10.89
C SER A 624 11.24 -9.77 11.43
N ARG A 625 11.20 -9.18 12.63
CA ARG A 625 9.98 -8.57 13.17
C ARG A 625 9.53 -7.33 12.40
N ASP A 626 10.41 -6.72 11.62
CA ASP A 626 10.14 -5.45 10.93
C ASP A 626 9.90 -5.64 9.42
N ALA A 627 10.09 -6.85 8.90
CA ALA A 627 9.94 -7.13 7.49
C ALA A 627 8.99 -8.31 7.26
N THR A 628 8.22 -8.23 6.18
CA THR A 628 7.34 -9.30 5.72
C THR A 628 7.63 -9.62 4.26
N PRO A 629 7.70 -10.91 3.86
CA PRO A 629 7.52 -11.24 2.45
C PRO A 629 6.10 -10.84 2.01
N ARG A 630 5.94 -10.57 0.71
CA ARG A 630 4.66 -10.37 0.06
C ARG A 630 4.46 -11.45 -1.00
N LEU A 631 3.33 -12.12 -0.98
CA LEU A 631 2.90 -13.02 -2.05
C LEU A 631 1.93 -12.25 -2.93
N LEU A 632 2.33 -12.01 -4.18
CA LEU A 632 1.54 -11.29 -5.16
C LEU A 632 0.57 -12.23 -5.85
N ARG A 633 1.02 -13.46 -6.14
CA ARG A 633 0.25 -14.38 -6.97
C ARG A 633 0.70 -15.82 -6.88
N VAL A 634 -0.24 -16.74 -7.06
CA VAL A 634 0.01 -18.17 -7.29
C VAL A 634 -0.74 -18.63 -8.53
N GLY A 635 -0.01 -19.14 -9.52
CA GLY A 635 -0.56 -19.82 -10.68
C GLY A 635 -0.30 -21.32 -10.63
N VAL A 636 -1.28 -22.14 -11.00
CA VAL A 636 -1.06 -23.56 -11.27
C VAL A 636 -1.26 -23.81 -12.75
N GLU A 637 -0.24 -24.38 -13.39
CA GLU A 637 -0.24 -24.74 -14.80
C GLU A 637 -0.60 -26.20 -15.00
N TRP A 638 -1.45 -26.46 -15.98
CA TRP A 638 -1.81 -27.82 -16.38
C TRP A 638 -2.03 -27.94 -17.88
N THR A 639 -1.95 -29.18 -18.37
CA THR A 639 -2.39 -29.55 -19.71
C THR A 639 -3.71 -30.31 -19.67
N CYS A 640 -4.47 -30.23 -20.76
CA CYS A 640 -5.73 -30.94 -20.91
C CYS A 640 -5.63 -31.89 -22.11
N VAL A 641 -5.62 -33.19 -21.84
CA VAL A 641 -5.72 -34.18 -22.91
C VAL A 641 -7.18 -34.21 -23.37
N GLY A 642 -7.47 -33.67 -24.56
CA GLY A 642 -8.80 -33.75 -25.16
C GLY A 642 -9.23 -35.21 -25.39
N PRO A 643 -10.55 -35.51 -25.48
CA PRO A 643 -10.98 -36.82 -25.95
C PRO A 643 -10.50 -36.98 -27.40
N GLY A 644 -9.53 -37.90 -27.60
CA GLY A 644 -9.06 -38.30 -28.93
C GLY A 644 -10.13 -38.98 -29.77
#